data_AF-A0A3R8VRS1-F1
#
_entry.id   AF-A0A3R8VRS1-F1
#
_cell.length_a   1.000
_cell.length_b   1.000
_cell.length_c   1.000
_cell.angle_alpha   90.00
_cell.angle_beta   90.00
_cell.angle_gamma   90.00
#
_symmetry.space_group_name_H-M   'P 1'
#
loop_
_entity.id
_entity.type
_entity.pdbx_description
1 polymer ?
#
loop_
_entity_poly.entity_id
_entity_poly.type
_entity_poly.pdbx_seq_one_letter_code
_entity_poly.pdbx_strand_id
1 'polypeptide(L)'
;MPRRVTLTDRQKDALLRLPTSQTDLLKHYTLSDEDFGHIRLRRRAHNRFGFALQLCVLRYPGRVLAPGELIPAEVIEFIGAQLGLGADDLVDYAAREETRHEHLAELRGLYGFRTFSGRGASELKEWLFREAEMAVSNEDIARRFVAECRRTRTVLPATSTIERLCAAALVDAERRIETRIASRLPMSIREQLLALLEETADDRVTRFVWLRQFEPGSNSSSANRLLDRLEYLQRVDLPEDLLAGVPAHRVTRLRRQGERYYADGMRDLPEDRRLAILAVCVSEWQAMLADAVVETHDRIVGRLYRASERICHAKVADEAGVVRDTLKSFAEIGGALVDAQDDGQPLGDVIASGSGWDGFKTLVAMATRLTATMADDPLNHVLDGYHRFRRYAPRMLRLLDLRAAPVALPLLEAVTALRTGLNDAAMTSFLRPSSKWHRHLRAQRAGDARLWEIAVLFHLRDAFRSGDVWLTRSRRYGDLKHALVPAQAIAEGGRLAVPLRPEEWLADRQARLDMRLRELGRAARAGTIPGGSIENGVLHIEKLEAAAPTGAEDLVLDLYKQIPPTRITDLLLEVDAATGFTEAFTHLRTGAPCADRIGLMNVILAEGINLGLRKMADATNTHTFWELIRIGRWHVEGEAYDRALAMVVEAQAALPMARFWGMGTSASSDGQFFVATEQGEAMNLVNAKYGNTPGLKAYSHVSDQYAPFATQVIPATASEAPYILDGLLMNDAGRHIREQFTDTGGFTDHVFAACAILGYQVRTYKNRREGEVLFEIFASYREWFERYLEWRSEWFPNEPDGLLFPLIRSGGRILEEATQFTNVTRICRELGIPIVRPRKLRGTRINWLLRESQNPQQVAELAQHTVQTLIRVYADPHPQIAMVEITRFHQQTDPSLSPPAPGRCVSATPEPVGTMPKNGPRPDCINAAGCLFCTQHRDIESEDHVWSLGSLRHLKSLELARYRPSSSGKHLTTEHPALLVIDRLTAKLRFFEESSEVRRLWVEEARARISEGDYHPAWDGFIRLAELRQRSA
;
A
#
# COMPACT_ATOMS: atom_id res chain seq x y z
N MET A 1 -25.21 25.18 -27.49
CA MET A 1 -24.23 24.41 -26.67
C MET A 1 -23.11 25.35 -26.25
N PRO A 2 -22.76 25.43 -24.95
CA PRO A 2 -21.61 26.21 -24.52
C PRO A 2 -20.34 25.70 -25.24
N ARG A 3 -19.44 26.61 -25.63
CA ARG A 3 -18.19 26.28 -26.31
C ARG A 3 -17.38 25.33 -25.40
N ARG A 4 -16.99 24.16 -25.92
CA ARG A 4 -16.11 23.20 -25.23
C ARG A 4 -14.77 23.90 -25.01
N VAL A 5 -14.50 24.36 -23.78
CA VAL A 5 -13.16 24.81 -23.38
C VAL A 5 -12.27 23.57 -23.42
N THR A 6 -11.21 23.62 -24.23
CA THR A 6 -10.35 22.46 -24.49
C THR A 6 -8.99 22.60 -23.84
N LEU A 7 -8.49 23.83 -23.67
CA LEU A 7 -7.18 24.11 -23.08
C LEU A 7 -7.33 25.03 -21.85
N THR A 8 -6.55 24.76 -20.82
CA THR A 8 -6.39 25.67 -19.68
C THR A 8 -5.51 26.86 -20.05
N ASP A 9 -5.53 27.93 -19.26
CA ASP A 9 -4.68 29.09 -19.55
C ASP A 9 -3.19 28.75 -19.43
N ARG A 10 -2.82 27.86 -18.49
CA ARG A 10 -1.46 27.29 -18.42
C ARG A 10 -1.09 26.51 -19.68
N GLN A 11 -1.98 25.68 -20.21
CA GLN A 11 -1.74 24.94 -21.45
C GLN A 11 -1.61 25.88 -22.66
N LYS A 12 -2.42 26.94 -22.74
CA LYS A 12 -2.32 27.96 -23.79
C LYS A 12 -0.98 28.68 -23.73
N ASP A 13 -0.56 29.06 -22.52
CA ASP A 13 0.74 29.71 -22.29
C ASP A 13 1.89 28.77 -22.68
N ALA A 14 1.88 27.52 -22.21
CA ALA A 14 2.90 26.52 -22.54
C ALA A 14 3.07 26.30 -24.06
N LEU A 15 1.99 26.41 -24.84
CA LEU A 15 2.03 26.28 -26.30
C LEU A 15 2.60 27.51 -27.02
N LEU A 16 2.47 28.71 -26.45
CA LEU A 16 2.65 29.98 -27.15
C LEU A 16 3.68 30.92 -26.51
N ARG A 17 4.20 30.59 -25.32
CA ARG A 17 5.20 31.38 -24.62
C ARG A 17 6.55 31.36 -25.33
N LEU A 18 7.31 32.43 -25.15
CA LEU A 18 8.68 32.51 -25.63
C LEU A 18 9.58 31.58 -24.79
N PRO A 19 10.58 30.91 -25.38
CA PRO A 19 11.49 30.05 -24.65
C PRO A 19 12.38 30.88 -23.73
N THR A 20 12.47 30.48 -22.47
CA THR A 20 13.36 31.12 -21.47
C THR A 20 14.49 30.20 -21.02
N SER A 21 14.41 28.89 -21.32
CA SER A 21 15.48 27.95 -20.99
C SER A 21 16.64 28.11 -21.97
N GLN A 22 17.87 28.02 -21.45
CA GLN A 22 19.08 28.12 -22.28
C GLN A 22 19.09 27.06 -23.40
N THR A 23 18.63 25.83 -23.09
CA THR A 23 18.55 24.73 -24.06
C THR A 23 17.58 25.05 -25.20
N ASP A 24 16.40 25.61 -24.90
CA ASP A 24 15.42 25.94 -25.93
C ASP A 24 15.87 27.15 -26.77
N LEU A 25 16.50 28.15 -26.15
CA LEU A 25 17.09 29.30 -26.83
C LEU A 25 18.19 28.85 -27.80
N LEU A 26 19.12 28.00 -27.36
CA LEU A 26 20.16 27.44 -28.24
C LEU A 26 19.56 26.64 -29.41
N LYS A 27 18.50 25.88 -29.14
CA LYS A 27 17.85 25.05 -30.15
C LYS A 27 17.06 25.84 -31.19
N HIS A 28 16.41 26.92 -30.77
CA HIS A 28 15.41 27.59 -31.60
C HIS A 28 15.79 29.01 -32.04
N TYR A 29 16.60 29.73 -31.25
CA TYR A 29 16.88 31.17 -31.40
C TYR A 29 18.32 31.46 -31.84
N THR A 30 19.10 30.44 -32.17
CA THR A 30 20.43 30.61 -32.78
C THR A 30 20.28 31.10 -34.22
N LEU A 31 20.91 32.23 -34.54
CA LEU A 31 20.89 32.87 -35.87
C LEU A 31 22.02 32.31 -36.74
N SER A 32 21.69 32.00 -37.99
CA SER A 32 22.63 31.56 -39.02
C SER A 32 23.28 32.74 -39.76
N ASP A 33 24.34 32.49 -40.51
CA ASP A 33 25.01 33.51 -41.33
C ASP A 33 24.05 34.17 -42.36
N GLU A 34 23.11 33.38 -42.91
CA GLU A 34 22.05 33.88 -43.79
C GLU A 34 21.12 34.87 -43.05
N ASP A 35 20.76 34.54 -41.80
CA ASP A 35 19.94 35.42 -40.96
C ASP A 35 20.63 36.75 -40.70
N PHE A 36 21.93 36.70 -40.34
CA PHE A 36 22.73 37.90 -40.15
C PHE A 36 22.81 38.76 -41.42
N GLY A 37 22.91 38.12 -42.60
CA GLY A 37 22.85 38.80 -43.89
C GLY A 37 21.58 39.63 -44.06
N HIS A 38 20.41 39.05 -43.77
CA HIS A 38 19.13 39.75 -43.84
C HIS A 38 18.94 40.80 -42.75
N ILE A 39 19.36 40.51 -41.50
CA ILE A 39 19.22 41.43 -40.37
C ILE A 39 20.05 42.70 -40.59
N ARG A 40 21.27 42.59 -41.13
CA ARG A 40 22.18 43.73 -41.37
C ARG A 40 21.64 44.73 -42.40
N LEU A 41 20.66 44.36 -43.22
CA LEU A 41 20.00 45.28 -44.17
C LEU A 41 19.10 46.32 -43.47
N ARG A 42 18.73 46.10 -42.21
CA ARG A 42 17.84 47.01 -41.47
C ARG A 42 18.63 48.19 -40.89
N ARG A 43 18.09 49.40 -41.08
CA ARG A 43 18.69 50.64 -40.55
C ARG A 43 18.36 50.78 -39.06
N ARG A 44 19.36 51.16 -38.25
CA ARG A 44 19.30 51.38 -36.78
C ARG A 44 19.29 50.08 -35.96
N ALA A 45 19.72 50.17 -34.70
CA ALA A 45 19.84 49.02 -33.79
C ALA A 45 18.49 48.37 -33.49
N HIS A 46 17.46 49.15 -33.13
CA HIS A 46 16.12 48.65 -32.84
C HIS A 46 15.47 47.86 -33.98
N ASN A 47 15.67 48.27 -35.24
CA ASN A 47 15.10 47.51 -36.36
C ASN A 47 15.85 46.21 -36.62
N ARG A 48 17.17 46.19 -36.42
CA ARG A 48 17.96 44.94 -36.52
C ARG A 48 17.55 43.96 -35.42
N PHE A 49 17.47 44.44 -34.18
CA PHE A 49 17.04 43.65 -33.03
C PHE A 49 15.61 43.13 -33.24
N GLY A 50 14.65 44.03 -33.51
CA GLY A 50 13.26 43.66 -33.67
C GLY A 50 12.98 42.74 -34.86
N PHE A 51 13.72 42.87 -35.97
CA PHE A 51 13.64 41.93 -37.09
C PHE A 51 14.14 40.53 -36.70
N ALA A 52 15.25 40.45 -35.97
CA ALA A 52 15.76 39.18 -35.44
C ALA A 52 14.79 38.55 -34.42
N LEU A 53 14.21 39.36 -33.53
CA LEU A 53 13.20 38.93 -32.58
C LEU A 53 11.97 38.36 -33.29
N GLN A 54 11.41 39.06 -34.28
CA GLN A 54 10.29 38.53 -35.06
C GLN A 54 10.63 37.21 -35.77
N LEU A 55 11.83 37.08 -36.35
CA LEU A 55 12.28 35.84 -36.97
C LEU A 55 12.31 34.69 -35.96
N CYS A 56 12.89 34.92 -34.78
CA CYS A 56 12.94 33.92 -33.70
C CYS A 56 11.53 33.49 -33.27
N VAL A 57 10.60 34.44 -33.04
CA VAL A 57 9.21 34.15 -32.64
C VAL A 57 8.45 33.38 -33.73
N LEU A 58 8.71 33.67 -35.02
CA LEU A 58 8.14 32.94 -36.17
C LEU A 58 8.72 31.52 -36.30
N ARG A 59 9.98 31.28 -35.92
CA ARG A 59 10.56 29.93 -35.88
C ARG A 59 9.99 29.13 -34.71
N TYR A 60 9.94 29.75 -33.55
CA TYR A 60 9.41 29.16 -32.33
C TYR A 60 8.87 30.27 -31.42
N PRO A 61 7.62 30.22 -30.94
CA PRO A 61 6.69 29.09 -31.03
C PRO A 61 5.95 28.98 -32.37
N GLY A 62 6.20 29.84 -33.36
CA GLY A 62 5.57 29.76 -34.68
C GLY A 62 4.45 30.78 -34.93
N ARG A 63 4.39 31.84 -34.12
CA ARG A 63 3.34 32.86 -34.19
C ARG A 63 3.92 34.23 -34.51
N VAL A 64 3.04 35.22 -34.64
CA VAL A 64 3.43 36.63 -34.74
C VAL A 64 3.66 37.19 -33.33
N LEU A 65 4.65 38.07 -33.20
CA LEU A 65 4.88 38.86 -31.99
C LEU A 65 3.72 39.83 -31.76
N ALA A 66 3.09 39.81 -30.58
CA ALA A 66 1.94 40.65 -30.31
C ALA A 66 2.37 42.11 -30.05
N PRO A 67 1.51 43.10 -30.36
CA PRO A 67 1.75 44.50 -30.01
C PRO A 67 1.93 44.65 -28.49
N GLY A 68 3.03 45.30 -28.05
CA GLY A 68 3.28 45.57 -26.63
C GLY A 68 3.53 44.31 -25.78
N GLU A 69 3.86 43.19 -26.40
CA GLU A 69 4.20 41.96 -25.69
C GLU A 69 5.48 42.13 -24.86
N LEU A 70 5.43 41.75 -23.58
CA LEU A 70 6.60 41.76 -22.71
C LEU A 70 7.55 40.63 -23.11
N ILE A 71 8.77 41.00 -23.48
CA ILE A 71 9.81 40.05 -23.89
C ILE A 71 10.64 39.65 -22.66
N PRO A 72 10.82 38.36 -22.36
CA PRO A 72 11.67 37.91 -21.27
C PRO A 72 13.12 38.39 -21.41
N ALA A 73 13.76 38.73 -20.29
CA ALA A 73 15.14 39.23 -20.27
C ALA A 73 16.11 38.23 -20.92
N GLU A 74 15.92 36.93 -20.69
CA GLU A 74 16.75 35.85 -21.24
C GLU A 74 16.71 35.83 -22.77
N VAL A 75 15.55 36.15 -23.37
CA VAL A 75 15.39 36.25 -24.83
C VAL A 75 16.14 37.48 -25.36
N ILE A 76 15.98 38.62 -24.68
CA ILE A 76 16.63 39.88 -25.06
C ILE A 76 18.16 39.70 -24.99
N GLU A 77 18.68 39.19 -23.88
CA GLU A 77 20.10 38.96 -23.68
C GLU A 77 20.66 37.97 -24.71
N PHE A 78 19.95 36.87 -24.98
CA PHE A 78 20.41 35.85 -25.92
C PHE A 78 20.46 36.34 -27.38
N ILE A 79 19.45 37.10 -27.82
CA ILE A 79 19.44 37.68 -29.18
C ILE A 79 20.42 38.85 -29.26
N GLY A 80 20.45 39.71 -28.24
CA GLY A 80 21.36 40.85 -28.14
C GLY A 80 22.83 40.43 -28.20
N ALA A 81 23.21 39.37 -27.47
CA ALA A 81 24.56 38.82 -27.50
C ALA A 81 24.98 38.35 -28.89
N GLN A 82 24.08 37.74 -29.67
CA GLN A 82 24.36 37.32 -31.05
C GLN A 82 24.53 38.51 -32.00
N LEU A 83 23.80 39.61 -31.77
CA LEU A 83 23.83 40.81 -32.61
C LEU A 83 24.90 41.83 -32.19
N GLY A 84 25.47 41.69 -31.00
CA GLY A 84 26.31 42.71 -30.36
C GLY A 84 25.53 43.96 -29.94
N LEU A 85 24.29 43.79 -29.48
CA LEU A 85 23.37 44.86 -29.08
C LEU A 85 22.90 44.68 -27.63
N GLY A 86 22.58 45.79 -26.95
CA GLY A 86 22.06 45.80 -25.58
C GLY A 86 20.53 45.76 -25.51
N ALA A 87 19.97 45.62 -24.30
CA ALA A 87 18.51 45.62 -24.10
C ALA A 87 17.86 46.96 -24.52
N ASP A 88 18.54 48.08 -24.26
CA ASP A 88 18.06 49.43 -24.61
C ASP A 88 17.89 49.61 -26.13
N ASP A 89 18.63 48.86 -26.94
CA ASP A 89 18.51 48.91 -28.39
C ASP A 89 17.16 48.41 -28.90
N LEU A 90 16.38 47.65 -28.11
CA LEU A 90 15.06 47.16 -28.51
C LEU A 90 13.92 48.16 -28.19
N VAL A 91 14.12 49.11 -27.29
CA VAL A 91 13.05 49.95 -26.70
C VAL A 91 12.23 50.70 -27.75
N ASP A 92 12.90 51.26 -28.76
CA ASP A 92 12.24 52.04 -29.83
C ASP A 92 11.66 51.17 -30.96
N TYR A 93 11.79 49.84 -30.87
CA TYR A 93 11.34 48.96 -31.93
C TYR A 93 9.82 48.98 -32.07
N ALA A 94 9.35 49.12 -33.31
CA ALA A 94 7.93 49.16 -33.64
C ALA A 94 7.12 50.25 -32.91
N ALA A 95 7.76 51.37 -32.52
CA ALA A 95 7.06 52.59 -32.11
C ALA A 95 6.04 53.06 -33.18
N ARG A 96 6.32 52.75 -34.45
CA ARG A 96 5.40 52.84 -35.57
C ARG A 96 4.91 51.45 -35.97
N GLU A 97 3.59 51.25 -36.02
CA GLU A 97 2.99 49.94 -36.29
C GLU A 97 3.36 49.37 -37.67
N GLU A 98 3.51 50.24 -38.67
CA GLU A 98 3.87 49.86 -40.04
C GLU A 98 5.21 49.12 -40.12
N THR A 99 6.21 49.51 -39.32
CA THR A 99 7.53 48.85 -39.32
C THR A 99 7.43 47.39 -38.87
N ARG A 100 6.56 47.07 -37.91
CA ARG A 100 6.33 45.69 -37.46
C ARG A 100 5.70 44.85 -38.58
N HIS A 101 4.72 45.41 -39.29
CA HIS A 101 4.02 44.73 -40.37
C HIS A 101 4.89 44.55 -41.63
N GLU A 102 5.71 45.54 -41.98
CA GLU A 102 6.69 45.46 -43.06
C GLU A 102 7.71 44.35 -42.79
N HIS A 103 8.31 44.33 -41.59
CA HIS A 103 9.25 43.29 -41.19
C HIS A 103 8.61 41.89 -41.25
N LEU A 104 7.37 41.75 -40.76
CA LEU A 104 6.64 40.49 -40.82
C LEU A 104 6.40 40.03 -42.26
N ALA A 105 6.01 40.94 -43.15
CA ALA A 105 5.77 40.63 -44.57
C ALA A 105 7.06 40.19 -45.27
N GLU A 106 8.17 40.87 -45.00
CA GLU A 106 9.50 40.50 -45.52
C GLU A 106 9.96 39.15 -44.99
N LEU A 107 9.86 38.90 -43.68
CA LEU A 107 10.22 37.63 -43.06
C LEU A 107 9.42 36.46 -43.65
N ARG A 108 8.13 36.66 -43.93
CA ARG A 108 7.30 35.67 -44.60
C ARG A 108 7.77 35.37 -46.03
N GLY A 109 8.14 36.40 -46.78
CA GLY A 109 8.69 36.26 -48.13
C GLY A 109 10.03 35.53 -48.16
N LEU A 110 10.96 35.92 -47.27
CA LEU A 110 12.32 35.37 -47.22
C LEU A 110 12.35 33.91 -46.77
N TYR A 111 11.67 33.57 -45.67
CA TYR A 111 11.75 32.23 -45.05
C TYR A 111 10.59 31.30 -45.45
N GLY A 112 9.66 31.78 -46.27
CA GLY A 112 8.53 31.00 -46.80
C GLY A 112 7.39 30.75 -45.82
N PHE A 113 7.20 31.62 -44.82
CA PHE A 113 6.10 31.49 -43.87
C PHE A 113 4.75 31.86 -44.48
N ARG A 114 3.77 30.96 -44.32
CA ARG A 114 2.41 31.10 -44.87
C ARG A 114 1.43 31.53 -43.80
N THR A 115 0.44 32.35 -44.15
CA THR A 115 -0.70 32.65 -43.25
C THR A 115 -1.62 31.45 -43.15
N PHE A 116 -2.28 31.29 -42.01
CA PHE A 116 -3.36 30.32 -41.85
C PHE A 116 -4.63 30.76 -42.61
N SER A 117 -4.63 30.61 -43.94
CA SER A 117 -5.74 30.95 -44.82
C SER A 117 -5.78 30.05 -46.07
N GLY A 118 -6.91 30.07 -46.79
CA GLY A 118 -7.08 29.37 -48.07
C GLY A 118 -6.80 27.87 -48.02
N ARG A 119 -6.10 27.35 -49.03
CA ARG A 119 -5.81 25.93 -49.22
C ARG A 119 -4.97 25.31 -48.10
N GLY A 120 -3.92 26.01 -47.63
CA GLY A 120 -3.06 25.50 -46.55
C GLY A 120 -3.81 25.33 -45.22
N ALA A 121 -4.72 26.24 -44.90
CA ALA A 121 -5.60 26.08 -43.75
C ALA A 121 -6.59 24.91 -43.90
N SER A 122 -7.01 24.59 -45.13
CA SER A 122 -7.86 23.43 -45.41
C SER A 122 -7.10 22.11 -45.20
N GLU A 123 -5.87 22.03 -45.73
CA GLU A 123 -5.00 20.86 -45.57
C GLU A 123 -4.68 20.58 -44.10
N LEU A 124 -4.40 21.62 -43.30
CA LEU A 124 -4.18 21.49 -41.85
C LEU A 124 -5.43 21.07 -41.09
N LYS A 125 -6.63 21.51 -41.50
CA LYS A 125 -7.90 21.06 -40.90
C LYS A 125 -8.18 19.59 -41.20
N GLU A 126 -7.92 19.15 -42.43
CA GLU A 126 -8.08 17.75 -42.83
C GLU A 126 -7.06 16.85 -42.12
N TRP A 127 -5.82 17.32 -41.96
CA TRP A 127 -4.84 16.65 -41.13
C TRP A 127 -5.31 16.53 -39.68
N LEU A 128 -5.78 17.63 -39.08
CA LEU A 128 -6.27 17.65 -37.70
C LEU A 128 -7.43 16.68 -37.49
N PHE A 129 -8.32 16.61 -38.48
CA PHE A 129 -9.47 15.71 -38.48
C PHE A 129 -9.07 14.23 -38.43
N ARG A 130 -8.01 13.85 -39.16
CA ARG A 130 -7.46 12.48 -39.16
C ARG A 130 -6.75 12.16 -37.85
N GLU A 131 -5.93 13.09 -37.35
CA GLU A 131 -5.16 12.88 -36.12
C GLU A 131 -6.02 12.85 -34.85
N ALA A 132 -7.19 13.47 -34.85
CA ALA A 132 -8.04 13.59 -33.66
C ALA A 132 -8.51 12.24 -33.08
N GLU A 133 -8.60 11.16 -33.88
CA GLU A 133 -8.92 9.81 -33.37
C GLU A 133 -7.79 9.26 -32.49
N MET A 134 -6.54 9.59 -32.82
CA MET A 134 -5.33 9.13 -32.13
C MET A 134 -4.93 9.99 -30.94
N ALA A 135 -5.56 11.15 -30.77
CA ALA A 135 -5.28 12.07 -29.68
C ALA A 135 -5.71 11.49 -28.33
N VAL A 136 -4.78 11.49 -27.37
CA VAL A 136 -5.03 10.97 -26.00
C VAL A 136 -5.60 12.04 -25.06
N SER A 137 -5.37 13.32 -25.35
CA SER A 137 -5.90 14.45 -24.58
C SER A 137 -6.19 15.65 -25.47
N ASN A 138 -6.91 16.65 -24.93
CA ASN A 138 -7.15 17.91 -25.62
C ASN A 138 -5.84 18.69 -25.87
N GLU A 139 -4.90 18.58 -24.93
CA GLU A 139 -3.60 19.21 -25.03
C GLU A 139 -2.70 18.52 -26.07
N ASP A 140 -2.72 17.19 -26.13
CA ASP A 140 -1.96 16.40 -27.10
C ASP A 140 -2.28 16.82 -28.53
N ILE A 141 -3.57 16.89 -28.90
CA ILE A 141 -3.95 17.32 -30.25
C ILE A 141 -3.56 18.77 -30.54
N ALA A 142 -3.62 19.66 -29.55
CA ALA A 142 -3.20 21.06 -29.71
C ALA A 142 -1.68 21.17 -29.92
N ARG A 143 -0.88 20.44 -29.13
CA ARG A 143 0.59 20.36 -29.31
C ARG A 143 0.95 19.82 -30.69
N ARG A 144 0.30 18.74 -31.13
CA ARG A 144 0.49 18.16 -32.47
C ARG A 144 0.12 19.15 -33.57
N PHE A 145 -1.00 19.86 -33.44
CA PHE A 145 -1.41 20.89 -34.40
C PHE A 145 -0.42 22.05 -34.50
N VAL A 146 0.11 22.52 -33.35
CA VAL A 146 1.15 23.56 -33.33
C VAL A 146 2.45 23.05 -33.95
N ALA A 147 2.84 21.81 -33.70
CA ALA A 147 4.00 21.19 -34.33
C ALA A 147 3.83 21.07 -35.86
N GLU A 148 2.65 20.68 -36.33
CA GLU A 148 2.37 20.53 -37.76
C GLU A 148 2.31 21.87 -38.50
N CYS A 149 1.73 22.91 -37.88
CA CYS A 149 1.80 24.28 -38.38
C CYS A 149 3.26 24.71 -38.56
N ARG A 150 4.13 24.47 -37.56
CA ARG A 150 5.57 24.78 -37.67
C ARG A 150 6.27 23.98 -38.76
N ARG A 151 6.02 22.66 -38.84
CA ARG A 151 6.59 21.77 -39.86
C ARG A 151 6.25 22.25 -41.27
N THR A 152 5.04 22.74 -41.48
CA THR A 152 4.55 23.26 -42.76
C THR A 152 4.86 24.75 -42.97
N ARG A 153 5.57 25.39 -42.03
CA ARG A 153 5.86 26.84 -42.01
C ARG A 153 4.59 27.71 -42.09
N THR A 154 3.50 27.23 -41.51
CA THR A 154 2.25 27.99 -41.37
C THR A 154 2.27 28.74 -40.06
N VAL A 155 2.12 30.07 -40.12
CA VAL A 155 2.00 30.93 -38.95
C VAL A 155 0.76 30.54 -38.15
N LEU A 156 0.93 30.31 -36.85
CA LEU A 156 -0.13 29.88 -35.96
C LEU A 156 -1.32 30.86 -35.99
N PRO A 157 -2.57 30.37 -36.09
CA PRO A 157 -3.74 31.21 -35.92
C PRO A 157 -3.90 31.61 -34.44
N ALA A 158 -4.82 32.54 -34.17
CA ALA A 158 -5.14 32.94 -32.81
C ALA A 158 -5.51 31.72 -31.93
N THR A 159 -5.18 31.76 -30.64
CA THR A 159 -5.41 30.66 -29.68
C THR A 159 -6.85 30.17 -29.67
N SER A 160 -7.81 31.10 -29.72
CA SER A 160 -9.24 30.79 -29.81
C SER A 160 -9.63 30.00 -31.07
N THR A 161 -8.89 30.18 -32.16
CA THR A 161 -9.06 29.39 -33.39
C THR A 161 -8.46 28.00 -33.22
N ILE A 162 -7.28 27.88 -32.60
CA ILE A 162 -6.67 26.58 -32.29
C ILE A 162 -7.62 25.74 -31.44
N GLU A 163 -8.12 26.30 -30.33
CA GLU A 163 -9.08 25.63 -29.44
C GLU A 163 -10.34 25.20 -30.18
N ARG A 164 -10.93 26.09 -30.98
CA ARG A 164 -12.15 25.78 -31.74
C ARG A 164 -11.93 24.66 -32.76
N LEU A 165 -10.81 24.66 -33.47
CA LEU A 165 -10.48 23.63 -34.46
C LEU A 165 -10.24 22.28 -33.77
N CYS A 166 -9.46 22.26 -32.69
CA CYS A 166 -9.21 21.04 -31.91
C CYS A 166 -10.51 20.48 -31.31
N ALA A 167 -11.34 21.33 -30.70
CA ALA A 167 -12.64 20.94 -30.17
C ALA A 167 -13.56 20.34 -31.24
N ALA A 168 -13.64 20.97 -32.41
CA ALA A 168 -14.44 20.48 -33.53
C ALA A 168 -13.95 19.13 -34.04
N ALA A 169 -12.63 18.99 -34.25
CA ALA A 169 -12.03 17.75 -34.72
C ALA A 169 -12.23 16.59 -33.71
N LEU A 170 -12.13 16.86 -32.41
CA LEU A 170 -12.38 15.86 -31.35
C LEU A 170 -13.84 15.43 -31.29
N VAL A 171 -14.79 16.36 -31.39
CA VAL A 171 -16.23 16.04 -31.42
C VAL A 171 -16.57 15.20 -32.65
N ASP A 172 -16.00 15.52 -33.80
CA ASP A 172 -16.24 14.73 -35.00
C ASP A 172 -15.61 13.33 -34.90
N ALA A 173 -14.37 13.22 -34.41
CA ALA A 173 -13.72 11.94 -34.17
C ALA A 173 -14.52 11.04 -33.21
N GLU A 174 -15.10 11.61 -32.14
CA GLU A 174 -16.01 10.89 -31.23
C GLU A 174 -17.22 10.32 -32.00
N ARG A 175 -17.90 11.15 -32.80
CA ARG A 175 -19.06 10.71 -33.60
C ARG A 175 -18.70 9.62 -34.62
N ARG A 176 -17.58 9.77 -35.33
CA ARG A 176 -17.14 8.76 -36.32
C ARG A 176 -16.85 7.42 -35.66
N ILE A 177 -16.23 7.41 -34.48
CA ILE A 177 -16.00 6.17 -33.73
C ILE A 177 -17.32 5.55 -33.29
N GLU A 178 -18.24 6.37 -32.73
CA GLU A 178 -19.56 5.92 -32.29
C GLU A 178 -20.35 5.29 -33.46
N THR A 179 -20.44 6.00 -34.60
CA THR A 179 -21.12 5.50 -35.80
C THR A 179 -20.43 4.28 -36.40
N ARG A 180 -19.09 4.22 -36.44
CA ARG A 180 -18.32 3.06 -36.95
C ARG A 180 -18.62 1.79 -36.14
N ILE A 181 -18.71 1.90 -34.81
CA ILE A 181 -19.07 0.77 -33.95
C ILE A 181 -20.54 0.41 -34.16
N ALA A 182 -21.44 1.39 -34.12
CA ALA A 182 -22.87 1.15 -34.28
C ALA A 182 -23.21 0.50 -35.62
N SER A 183 -22.60 0.95 -36.73
CA SER A 183 -22.86 0.43 -38.08
C SER A 183 -22.49 -1.04 -38.27
N ARG A 184 -21.60 -1.57 -37.43
CA ARG A 184 -21.20 -2.99 -37.46
C ARG A 184 -22.15 -3.90 -36.68
N LEU A 185 -23.08 -3.34 -35.89
CA LEU A 185 -24.02 -4.11 -35.09
C LEU A 185 -25.25 -4.52 -35.93
N PRO A 186 -25.52 -5.83 -36.12
CA PRO A 186 -26.77 -6.33 -36.66
C PRO A 186 -27.97 -5.90 -35.81
N MET A 187 -29.15 -5.80 -36.43
CA MET A 187 -30.36 -5.32 -35.75
C MET A 187 -30.73 -6.14 -34.51
N SER A 188 -30.60 -7.47 -34.58
CA SER A 188 -30.85 -8.37 -33.44
C SER A 188 -29.96 -8.07 -32.24
N ILE A 189 -28.69 -7.73 -32.46
CA ILE A 189 -27.74 -7.37 -31.40
C ILE A 189 -28.06 -5.99 -30.84
N ARG A 190 -28.47 -5.03 -31.69
CA ARG A 190 -28.90 -3.70 -31.23
C ARG A 190 -30.06 -3.81 -30.24
N GLU A 191 -31.06 -4.64 -30.56
CA GLU A 191 -32.21 -4.89 -29.68
C GLU A 191 -31.77 -5.50 -28.35
N GLN A 192 -30.90 -6.52 -28.37
CA GLN A 192 -30.36 -7.13 -27.15
C GLN A 192 -29.59 -6.13 -26.28
N LEU A 193 -28.76 -5.27 -26.89
CA LEU A 193 -28.01 -4.25 -26.17
C LEU A 193 -28.93 -3.22 -25.51
N LEU A 194 -29.96 -2.77 -26.23
CA LEU A 194 -30.94 -1.82 -25.69
C LEU A 194 -31.79 -2.44 -24.57
N ALA A 195 -32.15 -3.72 -24.69
CA ALA A 195 -32.87 -4.45 -23.66
C ALA A 195 -32.12 -4.48 -22.30
N LEU A 196 -30.79 -4.37 -22.30
CA LEU A 196 -29.99 -4.27 -21.06
C LEU A 196 -30.38 -3.07 -20.18
N LEU A 197 -30.95 -2.01 -20.77
CA LEU A 197 -31.37 -0.79 -20.07
C LEU A 197 -32.81 -0.86 -19.55
N GLU A 198 -33.60 -1.81 -20.03
CA GLU A 198 -35.02 -1.97 -19.69
C GLU A 198 -35.26 -3.18 -18.77
N GLU A 199 -34.63 -4.31 -19.07
CA GLU A 199 -34.80 -5.55 -18.31
C GLU A 199 -34.15 -5.45 -16.93
N THR A 200 -34.85 -5.94 -15.90
CA THR A 200 -34.34 -6.05 -14.54
C THR A 200 -33.77 -7.43 -14.25
N ALA A 201 -32.70 -7.47 -13.46
CA ALA A 201 -32.25 -8.66 -12.75
C ALA A 201 -32.78 -8.61 -11.31
N ASP A 202 -33.38 -9.72 -10.85
CA ASP A 202 -33.96 -9.88 -9.51
C ASP A 202 -34.94 -8.74 -9.11
N ASP A 203 -35.65 -8.16 -10.09
CA ASP A 203 -36.60 -7.04 -9.94
C ASP A 203 -36.08 -5.79 -9.21
N ARG A 204 -34.76 -5.62 -9.11
CA ARG A 204 -34.12 -4.55 -8.33
C ARG A 204 -33.24 -3.61 -9.13
N VAL A 205 -32.50 -4.14 -10.09
CA VAL A 205 -31.52 -3.38 -10.89
C VAL A 205 -31.61 -3.76 -12.35
N THR A 206 -31.33 -2.84 -13.26
CA THR A 206 -31.28 -3.18 -14.70
C THR A 206 -30.15 -4.17 -14.99
N ARG A 207 -30.31 -4.98 -16.05
CA ARG A 207 -29.28 -5.93 -16.52
C ARG A 207 -27.94 -5.23 -16.74
N PHE A 208 -27.95 -4.01 -17.28
CA PHE A 208 -26.75 -3.18 -17.43
C PHE A 208 -26.02 -2.93 -16.10
N VAL A 209 -26.74 -2.53 -15.05
CA VAL A 209 -26.15 -2.28 -13.72
C VAL A 209 -25.68 -3.58 -13.07
N TRP A 210 -26.44 -4.66 -13.22
CA TRP A 210 -26.08 -5.99 -12.71
C TRP A 210 -24.79 -6.54 -13.32
N LEU A 211 -24.61 -6.36 -14.64
CA LEU A 211 -23.41 -6.77 -15.39
C LEU A 211 -22.18 -5.94 -15.04
N ARG A 212 -22.36 -4.66 -14.70
CA ARG A 212 -21.28 -3.78 -14.23
C ARG A 212 -20.77 -4.17 -12.84
N GLN A 213 -21.63 -4.69 -11.97
CA GLN A 213 -21.32 -4.96 -10.56
C GLN A 213 -20.74 -6.36 -10.37
N PHE A 214 -19.42 -6.46 -10.44
CA PHE A 214 -18.69 -7.69 -10.14
C PHE A 214 -17.35 -7.41 -9.45
N GLU A 215 -16.98 -8.31 -8.54
CA GLU A 215 -15.67 -8.35 -7.91
C GLU A 215 -15.22 -9.80 -7.76
N PRO A 216 -13.91 -10.08 -7.80
CA PRO A 216 -13.41 -11.42 -7.53
C PRO A 216 -13.79 -11.89 -6.13
N GLY A 217 -14.40 -13.06 -6.04
CA GLY A 217 -14.82 -13.66 -4.79
C GLY A 217 -13.78 -14.62 -4.22
N SER A 218 -14.20 -15.40 -3.21
CA SER A 218 -13.32 -16.38 -2.56
C SER A 218 -14.03 -17.70 -2.21
N ASN A 219 -15.24 -17.89 -2.71
CA ASN A 219 -16.05 -19.08 -2.48
C ASN A 219 -16.83 -19.47 -3.75
N SER A 220 -17.38 -20.70 -3.77
CA SER A 220 -18.09 -21.24 -4.93
C SER A 220 -19.38 -20.48 -5.29
N SER A 221 -20.01 -19.79 -4.33
CA SER A 221 -21.21 -18.99 -4.62
C SER A 221 -20.83 -17.74 -5.41
N SER A 222 -19.78 -17.04 -4.99
CA SER A 222 -19.24 -15.90 -5.75
C SER A 222 -18.79 -16.31 -7.14
N ALA A 223 -18.10 -17.45 -7.28
CA ALA A 223 -17.71 -17.98 -8.60
C ALA A 223 -18.93 -18.20 -9.50
N ASN A 224 -19.98 -18.84 -9.01
CA ASN A 224 -21.21 -19.05 -9.79
C ASN A 224 -21.90 -17.74 -10.17
N ARG A 225 -21.96 -16.74 -9.28
CA ARG A 225 -22.52 -15.41 -9.61
C ARG A 225 -21.75 -14.71 -10.72
N LEU A 226 -20.43 -14.89 -10.79
CA LEU A 226 -19.62 -14.36 -11.89
C LEU A 226 -19.87 -15.14 -13.19
N LEU A 227 -19.97 -16.47 -13.11
CA LEU A 227 -20.30 -17.34 -14.24
C LEU A 227 -21.70 -17.06 -14.80
N ASP A 228 -22.69 -16.73 -13.97
CA ASP A 228 -24.03 -16.33 -14.41
C ASP A 228 -23.99 -15.08 -15.30
N ARG A 229 -23.16 -14.10 -14.93
CA ARG A 229 -22.96 -12.87 -15.71
C ARG A 229 -22.18 -13.14 -16.99
N LEU A 230 -21.10 -13.91 -16.90
CA LEU A 230 -20.27 -14.27 -18.05
C LEU A 230 -21.09 -15.04 -19.10
N GLU A 231 -21.89 -16.01 -18.66
CA GLU A 231 -22.77 -16.78 -19.54
C GLU A 231 -23.83 -15.89 -20.20
N TYR A 232 -24.39 -14.93 -19.46
CA TYR A 232 -25.33 -13.97 -20.04
C TYR A 232 -24.67 -13.10 -21.12
N LEU A 233 -23.47 -12.55 -20.87
CA LEU A 233 -22.74 -11.76 -21.88
C LEU A 233 -22.34 -12.59 -23.10
N GLN A 234 -21.96 -13.86 -22.92
CA GLN A 234 -21.58 -14.74 -24.02
C GLN A 234 -22.74 -15.05 -24.98
N ARG A 235 -24.00 -14.84 -24.59
CA ARG A 235 -25.16 -14.94 -25.50
C ARG A 235 -25.28 -13.75 -26.44
N VAL A 236 -24.66 -12.61 -26.10
CA VAL A 236 -24.58 -11.44 -26.97
C VAL A 236 -23.39 -11.63 -27.91
N ASP A 237 -23.64 -12.25 -29.06
CA ASP A 237 -22.60 -12.64 -30.03
C ASP A 237 -22.08 -11.45 -30.85
N LEU A 238 -21.27 -10.60 -30.21
CA LEU A 238 -20.69 -9.42 -30.85
C LEU A 238 -19.77 -9.79 -32.03
N PRO A 239 -19.82 -9.05 -33.16
CA PRO A 239 -18.93 -9.27 -34.30
C PRO A 239 -17.44 -9.16 -33.92
N GLU A 240 -16.59 -10.03 -34.47
CA GLU A 240 -15.15 -10.04 -34.17
C GLU A 240 -14.43 -8.76 -34.62
N ASP A 241 -14.92 -8.13 -35.68
CA ASP A 241 -14.39 -6.88 -36.25
C ASP A 241 -15.01 -5.61 -35.65
N LEU A 242 -15.86 -5.74 -34.60
CA LEU A 242 -16.58 -4.63 -33.96
C LEU A 242 -15.66 -3.42 -33.67
N LEU A 243 -14.48 -3.69 -33.10
CA LEU A 243 -13.51 -2.66 -32.68
C LEU A 243 -12.39 -2.42 -33.71
N ALA A 244 -12.44 -3.04 -34.89
CA ALA A 244 -11.39 -2.90 -35.91
C ALA A 244 -11.21 -1.43 -36.32
N GLY A 245 -9.98 -0.93 -36.22
CA GLY A 245 -9.65 0.47 -36.53
C GLY A 245 -10.10 1.48 -35.46
N VAL A 246 -10.52 1.03 -34.27
CA VAL A 246 -10.77 1.92 -33.11
C VAL A 246 -9.54 1.91 -32.19
N PRO A 247 -8.93 3.06 -31.86
CA PRO A 247 -7.79 3.09 -30.96
C PRO A 247 -8.12 2.54 -29.56
N ALA A 248 -7.22 1.75 -28.97
CA ALA A 248 -7.45 1.09 -27.67
C ALA A 248 -7.80 2.07 -26.52
N HIS A 249 -7.20 3.26 -26.51
CA HIS A 249 -7.52 4.30 -25.52
C HIS A 249 -8.97 4.82 -25.66
N ARG A 250 -9.54 4.81 -26.88
CA ARG A 250 -10.94 5.18 -27.14
C ARG A 250 -11.92 4.12 -26.67
N VAL A 251 -11.59 2.84 -26.88
CA VAL A 251 -12.35 1.71 -26.33
C VAL A 251 -12.38 1.80 -24.80
N THR A 252 -11.21 1.99 -24.18
CA THR A 252 -11.10 2.16 -22.72
C THR A 252 -11.96 3.33 -22.22
N ARG A 253 -11.94 4.47 -22.93
CA ARG A 253 -12.73 5.66 -22.58
C ARG A 253 -14.24 5.43 -22.72
N LEU A 254 -14.70 4.71 -23.74
CA LEU A 254 -16.12 4.37 -23.92
C LEU A 254 -16.61 3.42 -22.82
N ARG A 255 -15.82 2.40 -22.47
CA ARG A 255 -16.09 1.52 -21.32
C ARG A 255 -16.22 2.32 -20.03
N ARG A 256 -15.22 3.18 -19.71
CA ARG A 256 -15.25 4.03 -18.50
C ARG A 256 -16.49 4.93 -18.46
N GLN A 257 -16.96 5.44 -19.61
CA GLN A 257 -18.19 6.23 -19.67
C GLN A 257 -19.42 5.38 -19.31
N GLY A 258 -19.55 4.18 -19.89
CA GLY A 258 -20.65 3.27 -19.56
C GLY A 258 -20.66 2.89 -18.08
N GLU A 259 -19.49 2.70 -17.46
CA GLU A 259 -19.38 2.42 -16.03
C GLU A 259 -19.86 3.56 -15.13
N ARG A 260 -19.94 4.80 -15.63
CA ARG A 260 -20.38 5.98 -14.87
C ARG A 260 -21.84 6.32 -15.07
N TYR A 261 -22.40 6.01 -16.23
CA TYR A 261 -23.81 6.21 -16.48
C TYR A 261 -24.67 5.24 -15.66
N TYR A 262 -25.88 5.70 -15.31
CA TYR A 262 -26.99 4.84 -14.91
C TYR A 262 -27.85 4.53 -16.13
N ALA A 263 -28.80 3.60 -16.00
CA ALA A 263 -29.67 3.21 -17.11
C ALA A 263 -30.42 4.43 -17.69
N ASP A 264 -30.99 5.29 -16.85
CA ASP A 264 -31.70 6.50 -17.31
C ASP A 264 -30.78 7.42 -18.11
N GLY A 265 -29.60 7.75 -17.57
CA GLY A 265 -28.62 8.58 -18.26
C GLY A 265 -28.05 7.96 -19.54
N MET A 266 -28.06 6.63 -19.67
CA MET A 266 -27.74 5.94 -20.92
C MET A 266 -28.87 6.07 -21.95
N ARG A 267 -30.14 6.01 -21.53
CA ARG A 267 -31.30 6.11 -22.44
C ARG A 267 -31.37 7.46 -23.14
N ASP A 268 -30.96 8.53 -22.45
CA ASP A 268 -30.96 9.90 -22.96
C ASP A 268 -29.88 10.19 -24.03
N LEU A 269 -28.97 9.25 -24.27
CA LEU A 269 -27.90 9.41 -25.25
C LEU A 269 -28.41 9.20 -26.69
N PRO A 270 -27.80 9.87 -27.69
CA PRO A 270 -28.01 9.55 -29.09
C PRO A 270 -27.79 8.06 -29.36
N GLU A 271 -28.57 7.48 -30.27
CA GLU A 271 -28.62 6.02 -30.46
C GLU A 271 -27.25 5.40 -30.79
N ASP A 272 -26.54 5.92 -31.80
CA ASP A 272 -25.20 5.44 -32.17
C ASP A 272 -24.24 5.43 -30.97
N ARG A 273 -24.27 6.50 -30.18
CA ARG A 273 -23.43 6.64 -28.98
C ARG A 273 -23.82 5.63 -27.91
N ARG A 274 -25.12 5.48 -27.66
CA ARG A 274 -25.67 4.53 -26.69
C ARG A 274 -25.25 3.11 -27.06
N LEU A 275 -25.45 2.73 -28.32
CA LEU A 275 -25.06 1.42 -28.86
C LEU A 275 -23.55 1.19 -28.79
N ALA A 276 -22.73 2.18 -29.17
CA ALA A 276 -21.28 2.07 -29.11
C ALA A 276 -20.77 1.84 -27.68
N ILE A 277 -21.28 2.60 -26.70
CA ILE A 277 -20.92 2.41 -25.29
C ILE A 277 -21.36 1.04 -24.78
N LEU A 278 -22.60 0.62 -25.07
CA LEU A 278 -23.12 -0.68 -24.64
C LEU A 278 -22.32 -1.84 -25.24
N ALA A 279 -22.03 -1.80 -26.54
CA ALA A 279 -21.26 -2.84 -27.22
C ALA A 279 -19.83 -2.94 -26.68
N VAL A 280 -19.17 -1.80 -26.44
CA VAL A 280 -17.85 -1.75 -25.82
C VAL A 280 -17.89 -2.29 -24.38
N CYS A 281 -18.89 -1.90 -23.57
CA CYS A 281 -19.06 -2.40 -22.22
C CYS A 281 -19.27 -3.91 -22.20
N VAL A 282 -20.15 -4.48 -23.04
CA VAL A 282 -20.38 -5.92 -23.13
C VAL A 282 -19.10 -6.66 -23.50
N SER A 283 -18.38 -6.19 -24.54
CA SER A 283 -17.11 -6.79 -24.97
C SER A 283 -16.06 -6.78 -23.87
N GLU A 284 -15.87 -5.63 -23.22
CA GLU A 284 -14.82 -5.43 -22.21
C GLU A 284 -15.18 -6.10 -20.88
N TRP A 285 -16.45 -6.06 -20.46
CA TRP A 285 -16.92 -6.76 -19.25
C TRP A 285 -16.87 -8.27 -19.40
N GLN A 286 -17.04 -8.82 -20.61
CA GLN A 286 -16.83 -10.25 -20.85
C GLN A 286 -15.40 -10.67 -20.51
N ALA A 287 -14.40 -9.91 -20.98
CA ALA A 287 -12.99 -10.15 -20.67
C ALA A 287 -12.69 -9.96 -19.17
N MET A 288 -13.21 -8.89 -18.56
CA MET A 288 -13.01 -8.60 -17.13
C MET A 288 -13.68 -9.62 -16.21
N LEU A 289 -14.88 -10.13 -16.57
CA LEU A 289 -15.56 -11.18 -15.81
C LEU A 289 -14.83 -12.51 -15.92
N ALA A 290 -14.31 -12.85 -17.10
CA ALA A 290 -13.47 -14.03 -17.28
C ALA A 290 -12.20 -13.95 -16.39
N ASP A 291 -11.57 -12.77 -16.33
CA ASP A 291 -10.44 -12.52 -15.43
C ASP A 291 -10.83 -12.65 -13.95
N ALA A 292 -11.98 -12.09 -13.56
CA ALA A 292 -12.50 -12.19 -12.19
C ALA A 292 -12.85 -13.64 -11.80
N VAL A 293 -13.30 -14.47 -12.75
CA VAL A 293 -13.54 -15.91 -12.53
C VAL A 293 -12.22 -16.64 -12.26
N VAL A 294 -11.18 -16.39 -13.07
CA VAL A 294 -9.84 -16.99 -12.87
C VAL A 294 -9.25 -16.54 -11.52
N GLU A 295 -9.37 -15.26 -11.17
CA GLU A 295 -8.91 -14.76 -9.88
C GLU A 295 -9.72 -15.33 -8.70
N THR A 296 -11.03 -15.52 -8.86
CA THR A 296 -11.86 -16.19 -7.85
C THR A 296 -11.43 -17.64 -7.67
N HIS A 297 -11.11 -18.34 -8.76
CA HIS A 297 -10.56 -19.69 -8.72
C HIS A 297 -9.24 -19.72 -7.94
N ASP A 298 -8.32 -18.80 -8.26
CA ASP A 298 -7.05 -18.63 -7.56
C ASP A 298 -7.23 -18.47 -6.05
N ARG A 299 -8.13 -17.57 -5.64
CA ARG A 299 -8.45 -17.31 -4.23
C ARG A 299 -9.04 -18.53 -3.52
N ILE A 300 -9.91 -19.30 -4.19
CA ILE A 300 -10.50 -20.54 -3.65
C ILE A 300 -9.43 -21.60 -3.41
N VAL A 301 -8.56 -21.84 -4.40
CA VAL A 301 -7.48 -22.83 -4.31
C VAL A 301 -6.49 -22.41 -3.20
N GLY A 302 -6.08 -21.14 -3.17
CA GLY A 302 -5.19 -20.62 -2.13
C GLY A 302 -5.77 -20.74 -0.71
N ARG A 303 -7.06 -20.44 -0.53
CA ARG A 303 -7.75 -20.60 0.76
C ARG A 303 -7.81 -22.07 1.20
N LEU A 304 -8.09 -22.99 0.27
CA LEU A 304 -8.13 -24.41 0.56
C LEU A 304 -6.76 -24.90 1.06
N TYR A 305 -5.69 -24.59 0.34
CA TYR A 305 -4.34 -25.01 0.73
C TYR A 305 -3.95 -24.47 2.12
N ARG A 306 -4.23 -23.20 2.42
CA ARG A 306 -3.97 -22.62 3.75
C ARG A 306 -4.84 -23.21 4.85
N ALA A 307 -6.06 -23.64 4.54
CA ALA A 307 -6.89 -24.36 5.51
C ALA A 307 -6.25 -25.72 5.82
N SER A 308 -5.75 -26.42 4.81
CA SER A 308 -5.02 -27.68 4.96
C SER A 308 -3.71 -27.50 5.76
N GLU A 309 -2.93 -26.45 5.49
CA GLU A 309 -1.73 -26.12 6.29
C GLU A 309 -2.09 -25.86 7.76
N ARG A 310 -3.17 -25.11 8.02
CA ARG A 310 -3.63 -24.85 9.38
C ARG A 310 -4.02 -26.13 10.12
N ILE A 311 -4.63 -27.10 9.43
CA ILE A 311 -4.94 -28.41 10.02
C ILE A 311 -3.66 -29.15 10.42
N CYS A 312 -2.65 -29.18 9.54
CA CYS A 312 -1.35 -29.80 9.87
C CYS A 312 -0.68 -29.10 11.05
N HIS A 313 -0.62 -27.76 11.03
CA HIS A 313 -0.03 -26.98 12.12
C HIS A 313 -0.77 -27.14 13.45
N ALA A 314 -2.10 -27.19 13.43
CA ALA A 314 -2.91 -27.43 14.62
C ALA A 314 -2.63 -28.80 15.22
N LYS A 315 -2.60 -29.87 14.40
CA LYS A 315 -2.23 -31.22 14.87
C LYS A 315 -0.84 -31.28 15.50
N VAL A 316 0.14 -30.59 14.90
CA VAL A 316 1.50 -30.50 15.46
C VAL A 316 1.51 -29.73 16.77
N ALA A 317 0.72 -28.65 16.88
CA ALA A 317 0.61 -27.87 18.10
C ALA A 317 -0.08 -28.65 19.23
N ASP A 318 -1.16 -29.37 18.94
CA ASP A 318 -1.90 -30.19 19.90
C ASP A 318 -1.03 -31.33 20.48
N GLU A 319 -0.17 -31.92 19.65
CA GLU A 319 0.77 -32.99 20.07
C GLU A 319 2.08 -32.45 20.65
N ALA A 320 2.29 -31.13 20.73
CA ALA A 320 3.59 -30.54 21.12
C ALA A 320 4.03 -30.92 22.54
N GLY A 321 3.08 -31.11 23.46
CA GLY A 321 3.34 -31.64 24.80
C GLY A 321 3.83 -33.09 24.75
N VAL A 322 3.11 -33.94 24.01
CA VAL A 322 3.43 -35.37 23.83
C VAL A 322 4.79 -35.55 23.13
N VAL A 323 5.13 -34.70 22.15
CA VAL A 323 6.45 -34.67 21.51
C VAL A 323 7.55 -34.39 22.53
N ARG A 324 7.37 -33.36 23.36
CA ARG A 324 8.35 -33.00 24.40
C ARG A 324 8.55 -34.14 25.39
N ASP A 325 7.47 -34.74 25.85
CA ASP A 325 7.51 -35.82 26.84
C ASP A 325 8.14 -37.09 26.24
N THR A 326 7.80 -37.43 24.99
CA THR A 326 8.40 -38.58 24.29
C THR A 326 9.91 -38.38 24.07
N LEU A 327 10.35 -37.19 23.64
CA LEU A 327 11.77 -36.86 23.48
C LEU A 327 12.53 -36.89 24.82
N LYS A 328 11.89 -36.43 25.90
CA LYS A 328 12.44 -36.50 27.25
C LYS A 328 12.63 -37.95 27.69
N SER A 329 11.63 -38.80 27.51
CA SER A 329 11.72 -40.23 27.83
C SER A 329 12.78 -40.96 26.99
N PHE A 330 12.96 -40.61 25.71
CA PHE A 330 14.08 -41.14 24.92
C PHE A 330 15.44 -40.66 25.43
N ALA A 331 15.55 -39.40 25.87
CA ALA A 331 16.79 -38.88 26.43
C ALA A 331 17.13 -39.53 27.78
N GLU A 332 16.13 -39.82 28.62
CA GLU A 332 16.31 -40.52 29.90
C GLU A 332 16.73 -41.99 29.70
N ILE A 333 16.03 -42.74 28.83
CA ILE A 333 16.40 -44.12 28.50
C ILE A 333 17.77 -44.16 27.79
N GLY A 334 18.01 -43.23 26.87
CA GLY A 334 19.29 -43.10 26.17
C GLY A 334 20.44 -42.77 27.12
N GLY A 335 20.21 -41.89 28.12
CA GLY A 335 21.17 -41.60 29.18
C GLY A 335 21.50 -42.83 30.01
N ALA A 336 20.47 -43.53 30.51
CA ALA A 336 20.65 -44.74 31.30
C ALA A 336 21.38 -45.87 30.54
N LEU A 337 21.14 -46.00 29.23
CA LEU A 337 21.87 -46.96 28.38
C LEU A 337 23.34 -46.57 28.17
N VAL A 338 23.65 -45.27 28.08
CA VAL A 338 25.03 -44.78 27.99
C VAL A 338 25.75 -45.01 29.32
N ASP A 339 25.13 -44.66 30.44
CA ASP A 339 25.70 -44.86 31.78
C ASP A 339 25.99 -46.35 32.04
N ALA A 340 25.05 -47.24 31.69
CA ALA A 340 25.24 -48.68 31.84
C ALA A 340 26.31 -49.27 30.90
N GLN A 341 26.47 -48.71 29.70
CA GLN A 341 27.55 -49.09 28.77
C GLN A 341 28.92 -48.68 29.33
N ASP A 342 29.01 -47.49 29.92
CA ASP A 342 30.23 -46.96 30.53
C ASP A 342 30.60 -47.75 31.80
N ASP A 343 29.60 -48.22 32.56
CA ASP A 343 29.76 -49.03 33.78
C ASP A 343 29.91 -50.55 33.51
N GLY A 344 29.87 -50.99 32.25
CA GLY A 344 30.01 -52.41 31.87
C GLY A 344 28.84 -53.31 32.29
N GLN A 345 27.66 -52.75 32.52
CA GLN A 345 26.46 -53.49 32.91
C GLN A 345 25.70 -54.07 31.70
N PRO A 346 24.94 -55.17 31.85
CA PRO A 346 24.11 -55.72 30.79
C PRO A 346 23.00 -54.73 30.37
N LEU A 347 23.08 -54.17 29.16
CA LEU A 347 22.12 -53.19 28.63
C LEU A 347 20.66 -53.69 28.60
N GLY A 348 20.47 -55.01 28.50
CA GLY A 348 19.14 -55.63 28.51
C GLY A 348 18.39 -55.42 29.83
N ASP A 349 19.12 -55.31 30.94
CA ASP A 349 18.55 -55.17 32.28
C ASP A 349 18.08 -53.73 32.53
N VAL A 350 18.70 -52.73 31.88
CA VAL A 350 18.36 -51.30 31.99
C VAL A 350 16.97 -51.00 31.41
N ILE A 351 16.65 -51.60 30.26
CA ILE A 351 15.32 -51.48 29.64
C ILE A 351 14.29 -52.30 30.45
N ALA A 352 14.71 -53.43 31.02
CA ALA A 352 13.85 -54.28 31.84
C ALA A 352 13.51 -53.67 33.21
N SER A 353 14.43 -52.92 33.84
CA SER A 353 14.27 -52.26 35.15
C SER A 353 13.50 -50.95 35.09
N GLY A 354 13.38 -50.33 33.90
CA GLY A 354 12.58 -49.13 33.66
C GLY A 354 11.09 -49.43 33.43
N SER A 355 10.54 -48.96 32.31
CA SER A 355 9.15 -49.25 31.91
C SER A 355 8.97 -50.61 31.24
N GLY A 356 10.02 -51.44 31.19
CA GLY A 356 10.05 -52.73 30.53
C GLY A 356 10.07 -52.62 29.00
N TRP A 357 10.32 -53.75 28.34
CA TRP A 357 10.33 -53.83 26.87
C TRP A 357 9.01 -53.41 26.22
N ASP A 358 7.88 -53.61 26.88
CA ASP A 358 6.57 -53.18 26.36
C ASP A 358 6.34 -51.67 26.51
N GLY A 359 6.88 -51.05 27.58
CA GLY A 359 6.93 -49.60 27.70
C GLY A 359 7.82 -48.95 26.62
N PHE A 360 8.96 -49.57 26.32
CA PHE A 360 9.85 -49.11 25.23
C PHE A 360 9.21 -49.27 23.84
N LYS A 361 8.55 -50.40 23.55
CA LYS A 361 7.77 -50.57 22.30
C LYS A 361 6.68 -49.52 22.16
N THR A 362 5.99 -49.18 23.26
CA THR A 362 4.97 -48.12 23.28
C THR A 362 5.59 -46.76 22.97
N LEU A 363 6.76 -46.46 23.52
CA LEU A 363 7.51 -45.24 23.24
C LEU A 363 7.94 -45.15 21.76
N VAL A 364 8.44 -46.25 21.18
CA VAL A 364 8.82 -46.32 19.75
C VAL A 364 7.60 -46.17 18.84
N ALA A 365 6.49 -46.81 19.18
CA ALA A 365 5.22 -46.64 18.45
C ALA A 365 4.72 -45.19 18.54
N MET A 366 4.82 -44.55 19.72
CA MET A 366 4.48 -43.15 19.91
C MET A 366 5.37 -42.22 19.08
N ALA A 367 6.69 -42.44 19.10
CA ALA A 367 7.66 -41.69 18.29
C ALA A 367 7.35 -41.79 16.79
N THR A 368 7.02 -43.00 16.32
CA THR A 368 6.67 -43.27 14.93
C THR A 368 5.38 -42.53 14.55
N ARG A 369 4.35 -42.58 15.41
CA ARG A 369 3.10 -41.83 15.24
C ARG A 369 3.34 -40.32 15.18
N LEU A 370 4.10 -39.78 16.13
CA LEU A 370 4.40 -38.34 16.19
C LEU A 370 5.23 -37.87 15.00
N THR A 371 6.22 -38.66 14.58
CA THR A 371 7.00 -38.37 13.38
C THR A 371 6.12 -38.34 12.14
N ALA A 372 5.15 -39.26 12.03
CA ALA A 372 4.16 -39.25 10.95
C ALA A 372 3.24 -38.01 11.01
N THR A 373 2.81 -37.58 12.20
CA THR A 373 2.03 -36.33 12.38
C THR A 373 2.83 -35.09 11.99
N MET A 374 4.11 -35.02 12.35
CA MET A 374 4.98 -33.88 12.00
C MET A 374 5.37 -33.87 10.52
N ALA A 375 5.37 -35.03 9.87
CA ALA A 375 5.60 -35.18 8.43
C ALA A 375 4.29 -35.14 7.61
N ASP A 376 3.14 -34.82 8.23
CA ASP A 376 1.85 -34.70 7.55
C ASP A 376 1.92 -33.59 6.48
N ASP A 377 1.50 -33.93 5.27
CA ASP A 377 1.55 -33.03 4.11
C ASP A 377 0.18 -32.34 3.97
N PRO A 378 0.10 -31.01 3.80
CA PRO A 378 -1.15 -30.31 3.52
C PRO A 378 -1.97 -30.94 2.38
N LEU A 379 -1.32 -31.58 1.40
CA LEU A 379 -1.99 -32.31 0.31
C LEU A 379 -2.88 -33.47 0.79
N ASN A 380 -2.69 -34.00 2.00
CA ASN A 380 -3.57 -35.02 2.57
C ASN A 380 -4.97 -34.49 2.90
N HIS A 381 -5.11 -33.16 3.11
CA HIS A 381 -6.37 -32.53 3.56
C HIS A 381 -7.06 -31.73 2.46
N VAL A 382 -6.54 -31.71 1.22
CA VAL A 382 -7.16 -30.93 0.12
C VAL A 382 -8.47 -31.54 -0.37
N LEU A 383 -8.71 -32.83 -0.12
CA LEU A 383 -9.94 -33.53 -0.50
C LEU A 383 -11.19 -32.91 0.15
N ASP A 384 -11.05 -32.26 1.30
CA ASP A 384 -12.14 -31.51 1.96
C ASP A 384 -12.70 -30.38 1.07
N GLY A 385 -11.90 -29.92 0.10
CA GLY A 385 -12.28 -28.93 -0.90
C GLY A 385 -13.04 -29.48 -2.11
N TYR A 386 -13.12 -30.79 -2.30
CA TYR A 386 -13.66 -31.42 -3.51
C TYR A 386 -15.07 -30.90 -3.89
N HIS A 387 -16.00 -30.94 -2.92
CA HIS A 387 -17.38 -30.48 -3.15
C HIS A 387 -17.47 -28.98 -3.45
N ARG A 388 -16.48 -28.18 -3.02
CA ARG A 388 -16.44 -26.74 -3.32
C ARG A 388 -16.09 -26.51 -4.80
N PHE A 389 -15.13 -27.26 -5.34
CA PHE A 389 -14.76 -27.17 -6.76
C PHE A 389 -15.87 -27.67 -7.67
N ARG A 390 -16.48 -28.82 -7.34
CA ARG A 390 -17.56 -29.41 -8.16
C ARG A 390 -18.76 -28.47 -8.38
N ARG A 391 -19.02 -27.54 -7.47
CA ARG A 391 -20.11 -26.54 -7.59
C ARG A 391 -19.91 -25.51 -8.71
N TYR A 392 -18.70 -25.27 -9.20
CA TYR A 392 -18.46 -24.21 -10.20
C TYR A 392 -17.47 -24.62 -11.30
N ALA A 393 -16.48 -25.47 -11.01
CA ALA A 393 -15.40 -25.80 -11.93
C ALA A 393 -15.91 -26.37 -13.27
N PRO A 394 -16.89 -27.30 -13.33
CA PRO A 394 -17.39 -27.79 -14.62
C PRO A 394 -17.97 -26.67 -15.50
N ARG A 395 -18.66 -25.69 -14.88
CA ARG A 395 -19.25 -24.56 -15.62
C ARG A 395 -18.17 -23.56 -16.03
N MET A 396 -17.21 -23.28 -15.16
CA MET A 396 -16.03 -22.48 -15.48
C MET A 396 -15.26 -23.03 -16.69
N LEU A 397 -14.93 -24.33 -16.69
CA LEU A 397 -14.17 -24.96 -17.78
C LEU A 397 -14.94 -25.01 -19.10
N ARG A 398 -16.27 -24.93 -19.08
CA ARG A 398 -17.09 -24.83 -20.30
C ARG A 398 -17.16 -23.40 -20.85
N LEU A 399 -17.26 -22.40 -19.97
CA LEU A 399 -17.44 -21.01 -20.39
C LEU A 399 -16.11 -20.31 -20.74
N LEU A 400 -14.99 -20.73 -20.17
CA LEU A 400 -13.68 -20.16 -20.47
C LEU A 400 -13.06 -20.80 -21.73
N ASP A 401 -12.67 -19.97 -22.70
CA ASP A 401 -11.91 -20.40 -23.88
C ASP A 401 -10.41 -20.44 -23.56
N LEU A 402 -9.94 -21.62 -23.15
CA LEU A 402 -8.58 -21.87 -22.69
C LEU A 402 -7.63 -22.18 -23.86
N ARG A 403 -6.48 -21.51 -23.88
CA ARG A 403 -5.34 -21.79 -24.74
C ARG A 403 -4.11 -22.08 -23.88
N ALA A 404 -3.18 -22.88 -24.41
CA ALA A 404 -2.01 -23.30 -23.66
C ALA A 404 -0.74 -23.22 -24.51
N ALA A 405 0.38 -22.93 -23.84
CA ALA A 405 1.72 -23.05 -24.41
C ALA A 405 2.05 -24.54 -24.63
N PRO A 406 3.01 -24.87 -25.51
CA PRO A 406 3.41 -26.26 -25.76
C PRO A 406 3.71 -27.06 -24.48
N VAL A 407 4.31 -26.42 -23.47
CA VAL A 407 4.64 -27.04 -22.17
C VAL A 407 3.41 -27.42 -21.34
N ALA A 408 2.28 -26.75 -21.54
CA ALA A 408 1.04 -26.96 -20.79
C ALA A 408 -0.04 -27.72 -21.59
N LEU A 409 0.26 -28.22 -22.79
CA LEU A 409 -0.66 -29.06 -23.56
C LEU A 409 -1.17 -30.29 -22.78
N PRO A 410 -0.33 -31.05 -22.05
CA PRO A 410 -0.81 -32.18 -21.25
C PRO A 410 -1.80 -31.76 -20.14
N LEU A 411 -1.64 -30.56 -19.60
CA LEU A 411 -2.59 -30.00 -18.63
C LEU A 411 -3.92 -29.66 -19.29
N LEU A 412 -3.88 -29.06 -20.49
CA LEU A 412 -5.09 -28.71 -21.24
C LEU A 412 -5.87 -29.96 -21.67
N GLU A 413 -5.19 -31.06 -22.00
CA GLU A 413 -5.81 -32.37 -22.25
C GLU A 413 -6.53 -32.88 -20.99
N ALA A 414 -5.89 -32.85 -19.82
CA ALA A 414 -6.51 -33.24 -18.55
C ALA A 414 -7.70 -32.35 -18.18
N VAL A 415 -7.60 -31.04 -18.42
CA VAL A 415 -8.71 -30.08 -18.26
C VAL A 415 -9.86 -30.39 -19.21
N THR A 416 -9.57 -30.81 -20.45
CA THR A 416 -10.58 -31.19 -21.44
C THR A 416 -11.29 -32.48 -21.03
N ALA A 417 -10.56 -33.48 -20.53
CA ALA A 417 -11.15 -34.68 -19.96
C ALA A 417 -12.11 -34.33 -18.82
N LEU A 418 -11.65 -33.52 -17.85
CA LEU A 418 -12.46 -33.04 -16.73
C LEU A 418 -13.72 -32.29 -17.19
N ARG A 419 -13.61 -31.44 -18.23
CA ARG A 419 -14.72 -30.69 -18.82
C ARG A 419 -15.80 -31.61 -19.42
N THR A 420 -15.39 -32.71 -20.04
CA THR A 420 -16.30 -33.70 -20.66
C THR A 420 -16.86 -34.72 -19.66
N GLY A 421 -16.44 -34.68 -18.40
CA GLY A 421 -16.84 -35.63 -17.37
C GLY A 421 -16.06 -36.96 -17.42
N LEU A 422 -15.00 -37.02 -18.22
CA LEU A 422 -14.05 -38.13 -18.22
C LEU A 422 -13.09 -37.96 -17.05
N ASN A 423 -13.08 -38.95 -16.17
CA ASN A 423 -12.22 -38.99 -14.99
C ASN A 423 -11.11 -40.03 -15.20
N ASP A 424 -10.03 -39.63 -15.87
CA ASP A 424 -8.89 -40.50 -16.12
C ASP A 424 -7.73 -40.18 -15.16
N ALA A 425 -7.72 -40.88 -14.03
CA ALA A 425 -6.67 -40.77 -13.02
C ALA A 425 -5.27 -41.19 -13.53
N ALA A 426 -5.16 -41.82 -14.71
CA ALA A 426 -3.89 -42.16 -15.33
C ALA A 426 -3.21 -40.95 -16.00
N MET A 427 -3.97 -39.91 -16.37
CA MET A 427 -3.44 -38.70 -16.99
C MET A 427 -2.66 -37.86 -15.98
N THR A 428 -1.36 -38.11 -15.82
CA THR A 428 -0.49 -37.42 -14.85
C THR A 428 0.70 -36.71 -15.49
N SER A 429 0.81 -36.73 -16.82
CA SER A 429 1.90 -36.12 -17.61
C SER A 429 2.01 -34.59 -17.44
N PHE A 430 0.96 -33.93 -16.97
CA PHE A 430 0.98 -32.50 -16.64
C PHE A 430 1.76 -32.18 -15.35
N LEU A 431 2.07 -33.21 -14.53
CA LEU A 431 2.87 -33.05 -13.32
C LEU A 431 4.36 -33.12 -13.65
N ARG A 432 5.15 -32.24 -13.05
CA ARG A 432 6.62 -32.37 -13.09
C ARG A 432 7.05 -33.71 -12.46
N PRO A 433 8.11 -34.38 -12.95
CA PRO A 433 8.56 -35.66 -12.40
C PRO A 433 8.78 -35.66 -10.87
N SER A 434 9.27 -34.55 -10.31
CA SER A 434 9.52 -34.37 -8.88
C SER A 434 8.29 -33.92 -8.06
N SER A 435 7.10 -33.84 -8.68
CA SER A 435 5.89 -33.37 -8.01
C SER A 435 5.47 -34.28 -6.88
N LYS A 436 5.20 -33.69 -5.70
CA LYS A 436 4.67 -34.39 -4.52
C LYS A 436 3.32 -35.06 -4.80
N TRP A 437 2.53 -34.53 -5.74
CA TRP A 437 1.24 -35.07 -6.14
C TRP A 437 1.31 -36.51 -6.64
N HIS A 438 2.43 -36.94 -7.26
CA HIS A 438 2.59 -38.32 -7.72
C HIS A 438 2.45 -39.34 -6.59
N ARG A 439 3.04 -39.06 -5.41
CA ARG A 439 2.94 -39.95 -4.24
C ARG A 439 1.49 -40.09 -3.79
N HIS A 440 0.78 -38.97 -3.72
CA HIS A 440 -0.59 -38.90 -3.22
C HIS A 440 -1.60 -39.53 -4.19
N LEU A 441 -1.43 -39.31 -5.49
CA LEU A 441 -2.28 -39.94 -6.53
C LEU A 441 -2.08 -41.46 -6.58
N ARG A 442 -0.85 -41.96 -6.42
CA ARG A 442 -0.57 -43.41 -6.35
C ARG A 442 -1.14 -44.07 -5.10
N ALA A 443 -1.25 -43.34 -4.00
CA ALA A 443 -1.81 -43.82 -2.74
C ALA A 443 -3.35 -43.84 -2.73
N GLN A 444 -4.00 -43.27 -3.76
CA GLN A 444 -5.45 -43.20 -3.87
C GLN A 444 -6.05 -44.56 -4.22
N ARG A 445 -7.26 -44.85 -3.70
CA ARG A 445 -7.99 -46.10 -4.03
C ARG A 445 -8.33 -46.13 -5.51
N ALA A 446 -8.16 -47.30 -6.14
CA ALA A 446 -8.53 -47.52 -7.53
C ALA A 446 -10.01 -47.11 -7.78
N GLY A 447 -10.25 -46.27 -8.78
CA GLY A 447 -11.57 -45.76 -9.14
C GLY A 447 -12.00 -44.45 -8.46
N ASP A 448 -11.25 -43.93 -7.48
CA ASP A 448 -11.49 -42.60 -6.92
C ASP A 448 -10.67 -41.54 -7.69
N ALA A 449 -11.32 -40.69 -8.48
CA ALA A 449 -10.65 -39.64 -9.26
C ALA A 449 -10.63 -38.27 -8.56
N ARG A 450 -11.17 -38.14 -7.34
CA ARG A 450 -11.39 -36.83 -6.70
C ARG A 450 -10.11 -36.04 -6.49
N LEU A 451 -9.03 -36.70 -6.05
CA LEU A 451 -7.74 -36.04 -5.85
C LEU A 451 -7.11 -35.61 -7.18
N TRP A 452 -7.28 -36.41 -8.25
CA TRP A 452 -6.83 -36.05 -9.59
C TRP A 452 -7.53 -34.78 -10.10
N GLU A 453 -8.85 -34.67 -9.93
CA GLU A 453 -9.60 -33.46 -10.31
C GLU A 453 -9.09 -32.21 -9.57
N ILE A 454 -8.80 -32.34 -8.28
CA ILE A 454 -8.22 -31.26 -7.48
C ILE A 454 -6.81 -30.92 -7.99
N ALA A 455 -5.99 -31.92 -8.30
CA ALA A 455 -4.65 -31.71 -8.84
C ALA A 455 -4.70 -30.91 -10.16
N VAL A 456 -5.58 -31.28 -11.09
CA VAL A 456 -5.78 -30.55 -12.36
C VAL A 456 -6.13 -29.08 -12.10
N LEU A 457 -7.03 -28.81 -11.16
CA LEU A 457 -7.45 -27.44 -10.81
C LEU A 457 -6.33 -26.63 -10.12
N PHE A 458 -5.54 -27.25 -9.25
CA PHE A 458 -4.36 -26.59 -8.66
C PHE A 458 -3.33 -26.22 -9.72
N HIS A 459 -3.07 -27.14 -10.66
CA HIS A 459 -2.12 -26.89 -11.74
C HIS A 459 -2.65 -25.90 -12.78
N LEU A 460 -3.97 -25.85 -13.02
CA LEU A 460 -4.60 -24.82 -13.85
C LEU A 460 -4.40 -23.42 -13.27
N ARG A 461 -4.57 -23.25 -11.95
CA ARG A 461 -4.23 -21.99 -11.26
C ARG A 461 -2.77 -21.58 -11.51
N ASP A 462 -1.84 -22.51 -11.33
CA ASP A 462 -0.41 -22.22 -11.48
C ASP A 462 -0.04 -21.91 -12.95
N ALA A 463 -0.70 -22.55 -13.91
CA ALA A 463 -0.56 -22.27 -15.33
C ALA A 463 -1.09 -20.88 -15.73
N PHE A 464 -2.20 -20.43 -15.14
CA PHE A 464 -2.67 -19.04 -15.32
C PHE A 464 -1.71 -18.01 -14.71
N ARG A 465 -1.15 -18.30 -13.52
CA ARG A 465 -0.20 -17.39 -12.86
C ARG A 465 1.11 -17.24 -13.63
N SER A 466 1.55 -18.29 -14.31
CA SER A 466 2.77 -18.29 -15.13
C SER A 466 2.56 -17.78 -16.56
N GLY A 467 1.32 -17.70 -17.03
CA GLY A 467 1.00 -17.39 -18.43
C GLY A 467 1.14 -18.59 -19.37
N ASP A 468 1.40 -19.80 -18.85
CA ASP A 468 1.46 -21.04 -19.63
C ASP A 468 0.08 -21.45 -20.16
N VAL A 469 -0.99 -21.02 -19.48
CA VAL A 469 -2.39 -21.09 -19.95
C VAL A 469 -2.97 -19.68 -19.92
N TRP A 470 -3.67 -19.32 -20.99
CA TRP A 470 -4.31 -18.01 -21.14
C TRP A 470 -5.70 -18.15 -21.75
N LEU A 471 -6.44 -17.04 -21.73
CA LEU A 471 -7.76 -16.90 -22.31
C LEU A 471 -7.67 -16.13 -23.63
N THR A 472 -8.44 -16.53 -24.64
CA THR A 472 -8.46 -15.84 -25.94
C THR A 472 -8.97 -14.40 -25.83
N ARG A 473 -9.98 -14.16 -24.97
CA ARG A 473 -10.60 -12.84 -24.74
C ARG A 473 -10.43 -12.44 -23.27
N SER A 474 -9.28 -11.90 -22.92
CA SER A 474 -8.91 -11.51 -21.55
C SER A 474 -7.96 -10.31 -21.56
N ARG A 475 -7.94 -9.55 -20.47
CA ARG A 475 -6.97 -8.47 -20.27
C ARG A 475 -5.79 -8.93 -19.43
N ARG A 476 -6.06 -9.57 -18.29
CA ARG A 476 -5.02 -9.95 -17.32
C ARG A 476 -4.40 -11.31 -17.61
N TYR A 477 -5.22 -12.26 -18.05
CA TYR A 477 -4.82 -13.64 -18.34
C TYR A 477 -4.90 -13.92 -19.85
N GLY A 478 -4.64 -12.91 -20.69
CA GLY A 478 -4.56 -13.04 -22.16
C GLY A 478 -3.18 -13.50 -22.63
N ASP A 479 -3.02 -13.71 -23.95
CA ASP A 479 -1.69 -14.02 -24.52
C ASP A 479 -0.76 -12.81 -24.35
N LEU A 480 0.27 -12.97 -23.53
CA LEU A 480 1.28 -11.94 -23.26
C LEU A 480 1.95 -11.43 -24.52
N LYS A 481 2.05 -12.24 -25.58
CA LYS A 481 2.68 -11.84 -26.85
C LYS A 481 1.96 -10.66 -27.52
N HIS A 482 0.64 -10.56 -27.34
CA HIS A 482 -0.14 -9.43 -27.87
C HIS A 482 0.11 -8.12 -27.11
N ALA A 483 0.65 -8.19 -25.89
CA ALA A 483 1.02 -7.02 -25.10
C ALA A 483 2.45 -6.54 -25.37
N LEU A 484 3.28 -7.35 -26.05
CA LEU A 484 4.68 -7.02 -26.34
C LEU A 484 4.82 -6.26 -27.66
N VAL A 485 5.80 -5.35 -27.70
CA VAL A 485 6.19 -4.66 -28.94
C VAL A 485 6.91 -5.64 -29.87
N PRO A 486 6.61 -5.67 -31.18
CA PRO A 486 7.33 -6.52 -32.12
C PRO A 486 8.84 -6.24 -32.11
N ALA A 487 9.67 -7.27 -32.13
CA ALA A 487 11.13 -7.14 -32.05
C ALA A 487 11.72 -6.22 -33.15
N GLN A 488 11.12 -6.24 -34.34
CA GLN A 488 11.52 -5.39 -35.46
C GLN A 488 11.33 -3.89 -35.17
N ALA A 489 10.22 -3.52 -34.50
CA ALA A 489 9.96 -2.13 -34.11
C ALA A 489 10.96 -1.61 -33.06
N ILE A 490 11.49 -2.51 -32.22
CA ILE A 490 12.55 -2.16 -31.25
C ILE A 490 13.85 -1.84 -31.98
N ALA A 491 14.23 -2.64 -32.99
CA ALA A 491 15.45 -2.43 -33.77
C ALA A 491 15.43 -1.14 -34.60
N GLU A 492 14.25 -0.75 -35.11
CA GLU A 492 14.08 0.43 -35.98
C GLU A 492 13.87 1.74 -35.19
N GLY A 493 13.36 1.69 -33.95
CA GLY A 493 12.92 2.88 -33.21
C GLY A 493 13.37 3.00 -31.74
N GLY A 494 13.92 1.95 -31.12
CA GLY A 494 14.21 1.93 -29.68
C GLY A 494 15.70 2.04 -29.34
N ARG A 495 16.11 3.12 -28.66
CA ARG A 495 17.37 3.12 -27.90
C ARG A 495 17.08 2.55 -26.50
N LEU A 496 17.30 1.25 -26.31
CA LEU A 496 17.35 0.66 -24.97
C LEU A 496 18.53 1.25 -24.18
N ALA A 497 18.43 1.27 -22.86
CA ALA A 497 19.54 1.71 -22.00
C ALA A 497 20.71 0.69 -21.98
N VAL A 498 20.46 -0.52 -22.46
CA VAL A 498 21.43 -1.62 -22.58
C VAL A 498 21.56 -2.06 -24.04
N PRO A 499 22.69 -2.68 -24.43
CA PRO A 499 22.84 -3.27 -25.76
C PRO A 499 21.77 -4.31 -26.06
N LEU A 500 21.36 -4.43 -27.34
CA LEU A 500 20.41 -5.45 -27.79
C LEU A 500 21.00 -6.87 -27.70
N ARG A 501 22.33 -7.01 -27.77
CA ARG A 501 23.04 -8.28 -27.69
C ARG A 501 23.48 -8.56 -26.25
N PRO A 502 23.02 -9.66 -25.62
CA PRO A 502 23.37 -10.00 -24.23
C PRO A 502 24.88 -10.16 -24.01
N GLU A 503 25.63 -10.62 -25.02
CA GLU A 503 27.07 -10.88 -24.91
C GLU A 503 27.86 -9.57 -24.77
N GLU A 504 27.49 -8.53 -25.54
CA GLU A 504 28.08 -7.20 -25.43
C GLU A 504 27.81 -6.61 -24.04
N TRP A 505 26.60 -6.87 -23.53
CA TRP A 505 26.19 -6.40 -22.21
C TRP A 505 27.00 -7.07 -21.10
N LEU A 506 27.09 -8.40 -21.10
CA LEU A 506 27.86 -9.18 -20.13
C LEU A 506 29.35 -8.84 -20.17
N ALA A 507 29.94 -8.65 -21.35
CA ALA A 507 31.35 -8.29 -21.50
C ALA A 507 31.68 -6.93 -20.86
N ASP A 508 30.88 -5.89 -21.11
CA ASP A 508 31.06 -4.58 -20.46
C ASP A 508 30.94 -4.70 -18.93
N ARG A 509 29.99 -5.49 -18.44
CA ARG A 509 29.71 -5.60 -17.01
C ARG A 509 30.77 -6.44 -16.27
N GLN A 510 31.32 -7.47 -16.92
CA GLN A 510 32.52 -8.17 -16.46
C GLN A 510 33.74 -7.24 -16.40
N ALA A 511 33.99 -6.46 -17.46
CA ALA A 511 35.10 -5.52 -17.51
C ALA A 511 35.02 -4.45 -16.40
N ARG A 512 33.82 -3.91 -16.13
CA ARG A 512 33.60 -2.95 -15.03
C ARG A 512 33.80 -3.59 -13.66
N LEU A 513 33.31 -4.80 -13.44
CA LEU A 513 33.50 -5.51 -12.17
C LEU A 513 34.99 -5.77 -11.93
N ASP A 514 35.71 -6.27 -12.93
CA ASP A 514 37.15 -6.50 -12.89
C ASP A 514 37.94 -5.20 -12.60
N MET A 515 37.59 -4.10 -13.28
CA MET A 515 38.16 -2.77 -12.99
C MET A 515 37.91 -2.32 -11.54
N ARG A 516 36.68 -2.42 -11.04
CA ARG A 516 36.33 -2.05 -9.66
C ARG A 516 36.98 -2.94 -8.61
N LEU A 517 37.10 -4.25 -8.88
CA LEU A 517 37.82 -5.19 -8.02
C LEU A 517 39.32 -4.87 -7.98
N ARG A 518 39.92 -4.46 -9.10
CA ARG A 518 41.32 -3.99 -9.14
C ARG A 518 41.51 -2.68 -8.37
N GLU A 519 40.57 -1.74 -8.47
CA GLU A 519 40.57 -0.50 -7.68
C GLU A 519 40.45 -0.80 -6.18
N LEU A 520 39.47 -1.62 -5.78
CA LEU A 520 39.31 -2.05 -4.39
C LEU A 520 40.56 -2.78 -3.90
N GLY A 521 41.14 -3.66 -4.71
CA GLY A 521 42.39 -4.35 -4.37
C GLY A 521 43.58 -3.40 -4.19
N ARG A 522 43.67 -2.32 -4.97
CA ARG A 522 44.69 -1.27 -4.78
C ARG A 522 44.45 -0.50 -3.48
N ALA A 523 43.21 -0.09 -3.22
CA ALA A 523 42.84 0.63 -2.00
C ALA A 523 43.07 -0.25 -0.75
N ALA A 524 42.75 -1.54 -0.83
CA ALA A 524 42.99 -2.51 0.23
C ALA A 524 44.49 -2.64 0.56
N ARG A 525 45.35 -2.78 -0.47
CA ARG A 525 46.80 -2.85 -0.28
C ARG A 525 47.41 -1.58 0.29
N ALA A 526 46.83 -0.42 -0.05
CA ALA A 526 47.28 0.88 0.45
C ALA A 526 46.67 1.24 1.82
N GLY A 527 45.71 0.46 2.33
CA GLY A 527 44.96 0.83 3.54
C GLY A 527 44.08 2.06 3.37
N THR A 528 43.68 2.40 2.13
CA THR A 528 42.94 3.63 1.78
C THR A 528 41.51 3.33 1.30
N ILE A 529 40.87 2.28 1.79
CA ILE A 529 39.46 2.02 1.46
C ILE A 529 38.62 3.12 2.14
N PRO A 530 37.82 3.91 1.40
CA PRO A 530 37.03 4.98 2.00
C PRO A 530 35.99 4.42 2.97
N GLY A 531 36.10 4.80 4.26
CA GLY A 531 35.19 4.34 5.32
C GLY A 531 35.17 2.81 5.48
N GLY A 532 36.31 2.14 5.29
CA GLY A 532 36.39 0.69 5.44
C GLY A 532 37.81 0.14 5.48
N SER A 533 37.94 -1.13 5.82
CA SER A 533 39.21 -1.88 5.87
C SER A 533 38.97 -3.31 5.40
N ILE A 534 40.02 -4.04 5.01
CA ILE A 534 39.93 -5.50 4.85
C ILE A 534 40.79 -6.13 5.92
N GLU A 535 40.15 -6.81 6.86
CA GLU A 535 40.79 -7.47 7.99
C GLU A 535 40.47 -8.96 7.92
N ASN A 536 41.50 -9.80 7.92
CA ASN A 536 41.36 -11.27 7.83
C ASN A 536 40.48 -11.75 6.66
N GLY A 537 40.57 -11.08 5.50
CA GLY A 537 39.77 -11.40 4.31
C GLY A 537 38.31 -10.92 4.36
N VAL A 538 37.90 -10.21 5.42
CA VAL A 538 36.57 -9.64 5.57
C VAL A 538 36.62 -8.13 5.30
N LEU A 539 35.81 -7.64 4.38
CA LEU A 539 35.67 -6.20 4.12
C LEU A 539 34.82 -5.57 5.22
N HIS A 540 35.39 -4.75 6.10
CA HIS A 540 34.71 -3.88 7.06
C HIS A 540 34.36 -2.55 6.41
N ILE A 541 33.15 -2.04 6.65
CA ILE A 541 32.69 -0.73 6.19
C ILE A 541 32.11 -0.04 7.42
N GLU A 542 32.65 1.12 7.75
CA GLU A 542 32.20 1.99 8.82
C GLU A 542 30.82 2.55 8.51
N LYS A 543 30.02 2.77 9.57
CA LYS A 543 28.73 3.44 9.43
C LYS A 543 28.98 4.92 9.19
N LEU A 544 28.27 5.51 8.24
CA LEU A 544 28.24 6.97 8.10
C LEU A 544 27.66 7.58 9.38
N GLU A 545 28.46 8.35 10.11
CA GLU A 545 27.98 9.10 11.26
C GLU A 545 27.15 10.31 10.81
N ALA A 546 26.09 10.61 11.56
CA ALA A 546 25.26 11.78 11.31
C ALA A 546 26.06 13.03 11.69
N ALA A 547 26.58 13.75 10.69
CA ALA A 547 27.30 15.01 10.88
C ALA A 547 26.35 16.21 10.99
N ALA A 548 25.34 16.13 11.86
CA ALA A 548 24.43 17.25 12.10
C ALA A 548 25.17 18.36 12.86
N PRO A 549 25.11 19.63 12.41
CA PRO A 549 25.71 20.75 13.13
C PRO A 549 25.13 20.90 14.54
N THR A 550 25.95 21.29 15.52
CA THR A 550 25.49 21.61 16.87
C THR A 550 24.45 22.74 16.83
N GLY A 551 23.29 22.54 17.47
CA GLY A 551 22.18 23.51 17.48
C GLY A 551 21.17 23.36 16.33
N ALA A 552 21.32 22.37 15.45
CA ALA A 552 20.36 22.13 14.36
C ALA A 552 18.94 21.82 14.87
N GLU A 553 18.80 21.08 15.98
CA GLU A 553 17.49 20.75 16.57
C GLU A 553 16.78 22.00 17.13
N ASP A 554 17.53 22.88 17.81
CA ASP A 554 16.99 24.15 18.32
C ASP A 554 16.49 25.05 17.17
N LEU A 555 17.27 25.14 16.09
CA LEU A 555 16.88 25.87 14.89
C LEU A 555 15.64 25.27 14.24
N VAL A 556 15.53 23.94 14.14
CA VAL A 556 14.34 23.27 13.62
C VAL A 556 13.12 23.62 14.46
N LEU A 557 13.21 23.54 15.79
CA LEU A 557 12.13 23.91 16.69
C LEU A 557 11.72 25.38 16.53
N ASP A 558 12.68 26.28 16.40
CA ASP A 558 12.41 27.71 16.22
C ASP A 558 11.79 28.03 14.85
N LEU A 559 12.18 27.31 13.79
CA LEU A 559 11.53 27.40 12.48
C LEU A 559 10.09 26.86 12.54
N TYR A 560 9.86 25.73 13.22
CA TYR A 560 8.51 25.17 13.39
C TYR A 560 7.56 26.14 14.11
N LYS A 561 8.04 26.87 15.13
CA LYS A 561 7.24 27.89 15.84
C LYS A 561 6.86 29.09 14.96
N GLN A 562 7.64 29.37 13.91
CA GLN A 562 7.38 30.48 12.98
C GLN A 562 6.37 30.13 11.88
N ILE A 563 6.06 28.84 11.69
CA ILE A 563 5.06 28.41 10.71
C ILE A 563 3.66 28.73 11.25
N PRO A 564 2.86 29.57 10.57
CA PRO A 564 1.52 29.90 11.03
C PRO A 564 0.58 28.68 10.97
N PRO A 565 -0.40 28.58 11.88
CA PRO A 565 -1.43 27.56 11.77
C PRO A 565 -2.35 27.86 10.58
N THR A 566 -2.18 27.13 9.49
CA THR A 566 -2.99 27.27 8.27
C THR A 566 -4.03 26.16 8.16
N ARG A 567 -5.26 26.50 7.76
CA ARG A 567 -6.30 25.49 7.50
C ARG A 567 -5.93 24.70 6.25
N ILE A 568 -6.15 23.38 6.29
CA ILE A 568 -5.84 22.52 5.15
C ILE A 568 -6.56 22.93 3.86
N THR A 569 -7.77 23.52 3.97
CA THR A 569 -8.52 24.04 2.83
C THR A 569 -7.83 25.24 2.17
N ASP A 570 -7.26 26.13 2.97
CA ASP A 570 -6.56 27.32 2.48
C ASP A 570 -5.24 26.91 1.83
N LEU A 571 -4.53 25.95 2.45
CA LEU A 571 -3.31 25.35 1.88
C LEU A 571 -3.59 24.69 0.53
N LEU A 572 -4.67 23.91 0.40
CA LEU A 572 -5.03 23.28 -0.88
C LEU A 572 -5.31 24.31 -1.97
N LEU A 573 -6.02 25.40 -1.66
CA LEU A 573 -6.31 26.48 -2.60
C LEU A 573 -5.04 27.23 -3.03
N GLU A 574 -4.13 27.49 -2.09
CA GLU A 574 -2.85 28.15 -2.38
C GLU A 574 -1.95 27.27 -3.25
N VAL A 575 -1.87 25.97 -2.93
CA VAL A 575 -1.12 24.99 -3.75
C VAL A 575 -1.75 24.86 -5.14
N ASP A 576 -3.07 24.83 -5.28
CA ASP A 576 -3.71 24.82 -6.60
C ASP A 576 -3.46 26.12 -7.38
N ALA A 577 -3.49 27.28 -6.71
CA ALA A 577 -3.15 28.54 -7.37
C ALA A 577 -1.72 28.51 -7.93
N ALA A 578 -0.76 27.99 -7.15
CA ALA A 578 0.65 27.87 -7.55
C ALA A 578 0.89 26.83 -8.64
N THR A 579 0.28 25.65 -8.53
CA THR A 579 0.59 24.46 -9.35
C THR A 579 -0.43 24.18 -10.45
N GLY A 580 -1.69 24.50 -10.22
CA GLY A 580 -2.82 24.14 -11.09
C GLY A 580 -3.21 22.68 -11.05
N PHE A 581 -2.86 21.93 -10.00
CA PHE A 581 -3.07 20.47 -9.96
C PHE A 581 -4.54 20.05 -10.20
N THR A 582 -5.52 20.91 -9.91
CA THR A 582 -6.93 20.64 -10.19
C THR A 582 -7.23 20.52 -11.69
N GLU A 583 -6.40 21.10 -12.56
CA GLU A 583 -6.51 21.00 -14.02
C GLU A 583 -6.32 19.55 -14.53
N ALA A 584 -5.66 18.69 -13.76
CA ALA A 584 -5.50 17.26 -14.08
C ALA A 584 -6.83 16.48 -14.00
N PHE A 585 -7.82 16.98 -13.25
CA PHE A 585 -9.13 16.34 -13.03
C PHE A 585 -10.13 16.72 -14.12
N THR A 586 -9.84 16.24 -15.33
CA THR A 586 -10.66 16.51 -16.52
C THR A 586 -11.89 15.61 -16.59
N HIS A 587 -13.00 16.15 -17.08
CA HIS A 587 -14.23 15.40 -17.33
C HIS A 587 -13.97 14.27 -18.33
N LEU A 588 -14.22 13.02 -17.96
CA LEU A 588 -13.88 11.84 -18.77
C LEU A 588 -14.38 11.94 -20.22
N ARG A 589 -15.59 12.43 -20.44
CA ARG A 589 -16.14 12.60 -21.81
C ARG A 589 -15.49 13.73 -22.61
N THR A 590 -15.33 14.91 -22.03
CA THR A 590 -14.96 16.12 -22.80
C THR A 590 -13.48 16.49 -22.69
N GLY A 591 -12.76 15.92 -21.72
CA GLY A 591 -11.42 16.35 -21.35
C GLY A 591 -11.36 17.76 -20.78
N ALA A 592 -12.49 18.39 -20.48
CA ALA A 592 -12.53 19.74 -19.92
C ALA A 592 -12.23 19.69 -18.41
N PRO A 593 -11.46 20.65 -17.86
CA PRO A 593 -11.27 20.77 -16.42
C PRO A 593 -12.59 20.87 -15.63
N CYS A 594 -12.55 20.56 -14.34
CA CYS A 594 -13.72 20.80 -13.48
C CYS A 594 -13.95 22.31 -13.32
N ALA A 595 -15.14 22.78 -13.69
CA ALA A 595 -15.51 24.19 -13.52
C ALA A 595 -15.73 24.55 -12.04
N ASP A 596 -16.22 23.58 -11.26
CA ASP A 596 -16.44 23.70 -9.83
C ASP A 596 -15.22 23.20 -9.05
N ARG A 597 -14.29 24.13 -8.79
CA ARG A 597 -13.03 23.83 -8.09
C ARG A 597 -13.24 23.48 -6.62
N ILE A 598 -14.19 24.13 -5.95
CA ILE A 598 -14.46 23.89 -4.52
C ILE A 598 -15.09 22.51 -4.34
N GLY A 599 -16.07 22.14 -5.17
CA GLY A 599 -16.65 20.81 -5.15
C GLY A 599 -15.61 19.72 -5.43
N LEU A 600 -14.69 19.94 -6.39
CA LEU A 600 -13.57 19.03 -6.63
C LEU A 600 -12.64 18.89 -5.43
N MET A 601 -12.27 19.99 -4.77
CA MET A 601 -11.44 19.94 -3.57
C MET A 601 -12.11 19.18 -2.42
N ASN A 602 -13.42 19.36 -2.24
CA ASN A 602 -14.18 18.58 -1.25
C ASN A 602 -14.14 17.08 -1.55
N VAL A 603 -14.23 16.69 -2.83
CA VAL A 603 -14.09 15.28 -3.24
C VAL A 603 -12.69 14.75 -2.93
N ILE A 604 -11.65 15.48 -3.33
CA ILE A 604 -10.25 15.08 -3.10
C ILE A 604 -9.96 14.98 -1.60
N LEU A 605 -10.41 15.95 -0.81
CA LEU A 605 -10.25 15.95 0.64
C LEU A 605 -10.99 14.77 1.27
N ALA A 606 -12.22 14.49 0.85
CA ALA A 606 -13.02 13.38 1.38
C ALA A 606 -12.38 12.02 1.15
N GLU A 607 -11.74 11.82 0.00
CA GLU A 607 -10.96 10.62 -0.31
C GLU A 607 -9.64 10.60 0.48
N GLY A 608 -8.90 11.72 0.51
CA GLY A 608 -7.61 11.84 1.18
C GLY A 608 -7.65 11.61 2.70
N ILE A 609 -8.73 12.02 3.37
CA ILE A 609 -8.92 11.79 4.82
C ILE A 609 -9.84 10.60 5.13
N ASN A 610 -10.25 9.85 4.11
CA ASN A 610 -11.17 8.70 4.23
C ASN A 610 -12.50 9.03 4.96
N LEU A 611 -13.01 10.25 4.80
CA LEU A 611 -14.29 10.70 5.40
C LEU A 611 -15.49 10.20 4.59
N GLY A 612 -15.32 10.06 3.27
CA GLY A 612 -16.38 9.71 2.33
C GLY A 612 -17.31 10.89 1.98
N LEU A 613 -17.88 10.85 0.78
CA LEU A 613 -18.60 12.00 0.19
C LEU A 613 -19.86 12.42 0.95
N ARG A 614 -20.55 11.49 1.62
CA ARG A 614 -21.78 11.83 2.38
C ARG A 614 -21.46 12.68 3.61
N LYS A 615 -20.51 12.20 4.43
CA LYS A 615 -20.06 12.96 5.60
C LYS A 615 -19.39 14.27 5.20
N MET A 616 -18.66 14.27 4.07
CA MET A 616 -18.12 15.52 3.53
C MET A 616 -19.24 16.50 3.16
N ALA A 617 -20.29 16.04 2.48
CA ALA A 617 -21.44 16.91 2.17
C ALA A 617 -22.09 17.46 3.46
N ASP A 618 -22.26 16.64 4.49
CA ASP A 618 -22.81 17.07 5.79
C ASP A 618 -21.88 18.07 6.52
N ALA A 619 -20.56 17.96 6.32
CA ALA A 619 -19.55 18.85 6.89
C ALA A 619 -19.33 20.14 6.09
N THR A 620 -19.87 20.23 4.87
CA THR A 620 -19.74 21.40 3.99
C THR A 620 -21.07 22.10 3.79
N ASN A 621 -21.07 23.43 3.75
CA ASN A 621 -22.31 24.19 3.51
C ASN A 621 -22.54 24.52 2.03
N THR A 622 -21.68 24.02 1.13
CA THR A 622 -21.61 24.46 -0.27
C THR A 622 -22.13 23.45 -1.27
N HIS A 623 -22.08 22.15 -0.96
CA HIS A 623 -22.43 21.09 -1.92
C HIS A 623 -23.21 19.97 -1.24
N THR A 624 -24.22 19.46 -1.95
CA THR A 624 -24.93 18.25 -1.57
C THR A 624 -24.15 16.99 -1.93
N PHE A 625 -24.52 15.86 -1.32
CA PHE A 625 -23.94 14.55 -1.66
C PHE A 625 -24.03 14.23 -3.16
N TRP A 626 -25.14 14.60 -3.82
CA TRP A 626 -25.37 14.32 -5.24
C TRP A 626 -24.51 15.17 -6.18
N GLU A 627 -24.13 16.37 -5.76
CA GLU A 627 -23.20 17.21 -6.50
C GLU A 627 -21.77 16.68 -6.38
N LEU A 628 -21.32 16.35 -5.16
CA LEU A 628 -19.98 15.80 -4.92
C LEU A 628 -19.78 14.44 -5.62
N ILE A 629 -20.77 13.53 -5.55
CA ILE A 629 -20.69 12.25 -6.26
C ILE A 629 -20.66 12.44 -7.78
N ARG A 630 -21.33 13.46 -8.32
CA ARG A 630 -21.27 13.77 -9.76
C ARG A 630 -19.87 14.25 -10.15
N ILE A 631 -19.26 15.13 -9.36
CA ILE A 631 -17.90 15.60 -9.59
C ILE A 631 -16.92 14.43 -9.53
N GLY A 632 -16.93 13.66 -8.43
CA GLY A 632 -16.06 12.49 -8.26
C GLY A 632 -16.19 11.49 -9.40
N ARG A 633 -17.43 11.15 -9.79
CA ARG A 633 -17.67 10.20 -10.88
C ARG A 633 -17.21 10.66 -12.24
N TRP A 634 -17.23 11.95 -12.56
CA TRP A 634 -16.94 12.43 -13.90
C TRP A 634 -15.53 12.99 -14.06
N HIS A 635 -14.90 13.44 -12.98
CA HIS A 635 -13.60 14.13 -12.99
C HIS A 635 -12.47 13.40 -12.26
N VAL A 636 -12.77 12.56 -11.27
CA VAL A 636 -11.74 11.89 -10.45
C VAL A 636 -11.45 10.49 -11.01
N GLU A 637 -10.17 10.23 -11.30
CA GLU A 637 -9.60 8.97 -11.77
C GLU A 637 -8.20 8.80 -11.19
N GLY A 638 -7.71 7.55 -11.10
CA GLY A 638 -6.33 7.28 -10.68
C GLY A 638 -5.30 8.05 -11.52
N GLU A 639 -5.44 8.04 -12.85
CA GLU A 639 -4.57 8.82 -13.76
C GLU A 639 -4.65 10.35 -13.53
N ALA A 640 -5.77 10.85 -12.99
CA ALA A 640 -5.87 12.26 -12.62
C ALA A 640 -5.07 12.56 -11.36
N TYR A 641 -5.10 11.67 -10.36
CA TYR A 641 -4.23 11.74 -9.18
C TYR A 641 -2.76 11.65 -9.54
N ASP A 642 -2.38 10.72 -10.42
CA ASP A 642 -0.98 10.53 -10.82
C ASP A 642 -0.40 11.78 -11.48
N ARG A 643 -1.20 12.43 -12.35
CA ARG A 643 -0.83 13.69 -12.99
C ARG A 643 -0.82 14.86 -12.00
N ALA A 644 -1.83 14.98 -11.15
CA ALA A 644 -1.88 16.01 -10.12
C ALA A 644 -0.67 15.92 -9.18
N LEU A 645 -0.30 14.71 -8.76
CA LEU A 645 0.87 14.46 -7.93
C LEU A 645 2.15 14.86 -8.65
N ALA A 646 2.32 14.49 -9.93
CA ALA A 646 3.48 14.91 -10.72
C ALA A 646 3.60 16.44 -10.83
N MET A 647 2.49 17.16 -11.01
CA MET A 647 2.47 18.64 -11.04
C MET A 647 2.92 19.24 -9.70
N VAL A 648 2.47 18.68 -8.58
CA VAL A 648 2.88 19.13 -7.24
C VAL A 648 4.36 18.83 -6.98
N VAL A 649 4.83 17.64 -7.35
CA VAL A 649 6.24 17.24 -7.20
C VAL A 649 7.17 18.11 -8.05
N GLU A 650 6.79 18.41 -9.29
CA GLU A 650 7.56 19.31 -10.16
C GLU A 650 7.65 20.73 -9.59
N ALA A 651 6.54 21.26 -9.05
CA ALA A 651 6.54 22.55 -8.40
C ALA A 651 7.42 22.59 -7.14
N GLN A 652 7.40 21.53 -6.33
CA GLN A 652 8.30 21.39 -5.17
C GLN A 652 9.77 21.35 -5.62
N ALA A 653 10.09 20.59 -6.66
CA ALA A 653 11.45 20.47 -7.20
C ALA A 653 12.01 21.80 -7.74
N ALA A 654 11.14 22.70 -8.19
CA ALA A 654 11.51 24.04 -8.66
C ALA A 654 11.85 25.02 -7.51
N LEU A 655 11.47 24.72 -6.26
CA LEU A 655 11.79 25.57 -5.12
C LEU A 655 13.30 25.54 -4.82
N PRO A 656 13.92 26.69 -4.49
CA PRO A 656 15.35 26.74 -4.15
C PRO A 656 15.75 25.77 -3.04
N MET A 657 14.87 25.55 -2.06
CA MET A 657 15.10 24.65 -0.93
C MET A 657 15.31 23.19 -1.37
N ALA A 658 14.59 22.72 -2.39
CA ALA A 658 14.66 21.34 -2.84
C ALA A 658 16.07 20.94 -3.32
N ARG A 659 16.82 21.90 -3.87
CA ARG A 659 18.22 21.69 -4.31
C ARG A 659 19.19 21.39 -3.16
N PHE A 660 18.84 21.75 -1.92
CA PHE A 660 19.66 21.42 -0.75
C PHE A 660 19.46 19.98 -0.27
N TRP A 661 18.31 19.37 -0.57
CA TRP A 661 18.00 17.99 -0.18
C TRP A 661 18.58 16.97 -1.15
N GLY A 662 18.46 17.23 -2.44
CA GLY A 662 18.91 16.32 -3.48
C GLY A 662 18.73 16.87 -4.88
N MET A 663 19.24 16.12 -5.86
CA MET A 663 19.20 16.50 -7.27
C MET A 663 17.90 16.10 -7.98
N GLY A 664 16.99 15.39 -7.30
CA GLY A 664 15.75 14.88 -7.88
C GLY A 664 15.97 13.64 -8.77
N THR A 665 17.16 13.02 -8.68
CA THR A 665 17.56 11.90 -9.54
C THR A 665 17.67 10.58 -8.80
N SER A 666 17.53 10.58 -7.48
CA SER A 666 17.50 9.36 -6.68
C SER A 666 16.23 9.27 -5.83
N ALA A 667 15.81 8.05 -5.50
CA ALA A 667 14.60 7.80 -4.73
C ALA A 667 14.70 6.52 -3.92
N SER A 668 13.86 6.39 -2.89
CA SER A 668 13.74 5.18 -2.07
C SER A 668 12.29 4.70 -2.04
N SER A 669 12.09 3.39 -1.85
CA SER A 669 10.76 2.80 -1.71
C SER A 669 10.66 1.83 -0.54
N ASP A 670 9.56 1.92 0.20
CA ASP A 670 9.29 1.10 1.37
C ASP A 670 7.78 0.82 1.54
N GLY A 671 7.46 -0.33 2.14
CA GLY A 671 6.11 -0.83 2.36
C GLY A 671 5.64 -0.64 3.81
N GLN A 672 4.69 0.27 4.01
CA GLN A 672 4.05 0.50 5.31
C GLN A 672 2.80 -0.39 5.46
N PHE A 673 2.72 -1.17 6.54
CA PHE A 673 1.59 -2.07 6.80
C PHE A 673 0.46 -1.37 7.56
N PHE A 674 -0.76 -1.48 7.03
CA PHE A 674 -2.00 -0.97 7.61
C PHE A 674 -2.93 -2.12 7.96
N VAL A 675 -3.41 -2.15 9.21
CA VAL A 675 -4.34 -3.17 9.70
C VAL A 675 -5.71 -3.00 9.01
N ALA A 676 -6.27 -4.10 8.51
CA ALA A 676 -7.62 -4.14 7.93
C ALA A 676 -8.61 -4.81 8.91
N THR A 677 -9.90 -4.48 8.76
CA THR A 677 -10.98 -5.16 9.49
C THR A 677 -11.22 -6.58 8.94
N GLU A 678 -12.15 -7.35 9.55
CA GLU A 678 -12.46 -8.74 9.17
C GLU A 678 -12.72 -8.96 7.66
N GLN A 679 -13.18 -7.93 6.93
CA GLN A 679 -13.34 -8.01 5.47
C GLN A 679 -12.00 -8.18 4.72
N GLY A 680 -10.88 -7.72 5.28
CA GLY A 680 -9.54 -7.94 4.73
C GLY A 680 -9.11 -9.42 4.76
N GLU A 681 -9.63 -10.23 5.69
CA GLU A 681 -9.38 -11.67 5.74
C GLU A 681 -9.96 -12.38 4.50
N ALA A 682 -11.08 -11.89 3.97
CA ALA A 682 -11.71 -12.42 2.76
C ALA A 682 -10.85 -12.24 1.48
N MET A 683 -9.91 -11.28 1.50
CA MET A 683 -8.96 -10.97 0.42
C MET A 683 -7.60 -11.68 0.57
N ASN A 684 -7.45 -12.65 1.48
CA ASN A 684 -6.21 -13.42 1.65
C ASN A 684 -5.00 -12.56 2.09
N LEU A 685 -5.24 -11.52 2.92
CA LEU A 685 -4.30 -10.46 3.32
C LEU A 685 -3.50 -10.70 4.61
N VAL A 686 -3.35 -11.94 5.06
CA VAL A 686 -2.59 -12.26 6.28
C VAL A 686 -1.14 -12.57 5.91
N ASN A 687 -0.19 -11.76 6.40
CA ASN A 687 1.25 -11.99 6.23
C ASN A 687 1.90 -12.29 7.58
N ALA A 688 2.51 -13.49 7.71
CA ALA A 688 3.20 -13.95 8.91
C ALA A 688 4.30 -12.99 9.43
N LYS A 689 4.91 -12.16 8.58
CA LYS A 689 5.86 -11.09 8.99
C LYS A 689 5.20 -10.07 9.93
N TYR A 690 3.92 -9.79 9.75
CA TYR A 690 3.14 -8.80 10.51
C TYR A 690 2.11 -9.44 11.46
N GLY A 691 2.19 -10.76 11.66
CA GLY A 691 1.27 -11.53 12.50
C GLY A 691 0.06 -12.09 11.75
N ASN A 692 -0.98 -12.46 12.50
CA ASN A 692 -2.18 -13.11 11.95
C ASN A 692 -3.30 -12.13 11.60
N THR A 693 -3.07 -10.83 11.76
CA THR A 693 -4.04 -9.79 11.47
C THR A 693 -4.04 -9.47 9.98
N PRO A 694 -5.18 -9.49 9.28
CA PRO A 694 -5.24 -9.10 7.89
C PRO A 694 -4.87 -7.62 7.72
N GLY A 695 -4.17 -7.28 6.65
CA GLY A 695 -3.80 -5.90 6.37
C GLY A 695 -3.31 -5.64 4.95
N LEU A 696 -3.16 -4.38 4.61
CA LEU A 696 -2.68 -3.91 3.31
C LEU A 696 -1.32 -3.25 3.51
N LYS A 697 -0.47 -3.25 2.48
CA LYS A 697 0.74 -2.43 2.47
C LYS A 697 0.53 -1.23 1.56
N ALA A 698 0.83 -0.03 2.04
CA ALA A 698 1.05 1.10 1.15
C ALA A 698 2.54 1.13 0.81
N TYR A 699 2.86 0.88 -0.46
CA TYR A 699 4.21 0.91 -0.99
C TYR A 699 4.47 2.28 -1.60
N SER A 700 5.29 3.07 -0.92
CA SER A 700 5.52 4.48 -1.24
C SER A 700 6.91 4.69 -1.81
N HIS A 701 7.03 5.53 -2.83
CA HIS A 701 8.30 5.96 -3.42
C HIS A 701 8.51 7.44 -3.13
N VAL A 702 9.67 7.78 -2.59
CA VAL A 702 10.04 9.13 -2.16
C VAL A 702 11.37 9.50 -2.80
N SER A 703 11.43 10.67 -3.44
CA SER A 703 12.66 11.20 -4.02
C SER A 703 13.64 11.71 -2.95
N ASP A 704 14.90 11.89 -3.33
CA ASP A 704 15.92 12.59 -2.54
C ASP A 704 15.61 14.08 -2.27
N GLN A 705 14.53 14.60 -2.86
CA GLN A 705 13.97 15.92 -2.56
C GLN A 705 12.76 15.83 -1.60
N TYR A 706 12.60 14.71 -0.89
CA TYR A 706 11.52 14.44 0.07
C TYR A 706 10.11 14.58 -0.53
N ALA A 707 9.96 14.33 -1.84
CA ALA A 707 8.67 14.34 -2.51
C ALA A 707 8.19 12.90 -2.74
N PRO A 708 7.06 12.47 -2.14
CA PRO A 708 6.43 11.21 -2.51
C PRO A 708 5.85 11.34 -3.92
N PHE A 709 6.26 10.49 -4.85
CA PHE A 709 5.79 10.56 -6.24
C PHE A 709 4.99 9.34 -6.68
N ALA A 710 4.99 8.25 -5.92
CA ALA A 710 4.14 7.10 -6.20
C ALA A 710 3.77 6.39 -4.90
N THR A 711 2.49 6.04 -4.74
CA THR A 711 1.99 5.24 -3.61
C THR A 711 1.02 4.20 -4.13
N GLN A 712 1.27 2.93 -3.80
CA GLN A 712 0.44 1.81 -4.28
C GLN A 712 -0.02 0.95 -3.11
N VAL A 713 -1.30 0.57 -3.13
CA VAL A 713 -1.83 -0.38 -2.16
C VAL A 713 -1.60 -1.79 -2.68
N ILE A 714 -0.74 -2.55 -2.01
CA ILE A 714 -0.40 -3.92 -2.36
C ILE A 714 -0.88 -4.90 -1.29
N PRO A 715 -1.25 -6.14 -1.65
CA PRO A 715 -1.59 -7.16 -0.66
C PRO A 715 -0.43 -7.36 0.32
N ALA A 716 -0.71 -7.53 1.62
CA ALA A 716 0.37 -7.74 2.59
C ALA A 716 1.24 -8.96 2.27
N THR A 717 0.68 -9.98 1.61
CA THR A 717 1.38 -11.20 1.19
C THR A 717 2.18 -11.04 -0.10
N ALA A 718 2.03 -9.94 -0.84
CA ALA A 718 2.76 -9.72 -2.08
C ALA A 718 4.22 -9.33 -1.79
N SER A 719 5.12 -9.75 -2.69
CA SER A 719 6.49 -9.23 -2.74
C SER A 719 6.45 -7.77 -3.16
N GLU A 720 7.28 -6.94 -2.55
CA GLU A 720 7.39 -5.51 -2.88
C GLU A 720 8.18 -5.29 -4.19
N ALA A 721 9.03 -6.25 -4.57
CA ALA A 721 9.94 -6.11 -5.70
C ALA A 721 9.25 -5.75 -7.03
N PRO A 722 8.16 -6.43 -7.46
CA PRO A 722 7.52 -6.11 -8.74
C PRO A 722 6.99 -4.67 -8.79
N TYR A 723 6.58 -4.11 -7.65
CA TYR A 723 5.95 -2.79 -7.55
C TYR A 723 6.96 -1.63 -7.59
N ILE A 724 8.26 -1.90 -7.57
CA ILE A 724 9.29 -0.87 -7.78
C ILE A 724 9.16 -0.26 -9.17
N LEU A 725 9.03 -1.11 -10.18
CA LEU A 725 8.89 -0.67 -11.56
C LEU A 725 7.58 0.08 -11.77
N ASP A 726 6.50 -0.41 -11.17
CA ASP A 726 5.19 0.24 -11.26
C ASP A 726 5.28 1.68 -10.71
N GLY A 727 5.93 1.89 -9.56
CA GLY A 727 6.11 3.22 -8.97
C GLY A 727 7.00 4.15 -9.82
N LEU A 728 8.11 3.65 -10.36
CA LEU A 728 9.02 4.42 -11.23
C LEU A 728 8.39 4.83 -12.56
N LEU A 729 7.47 4.02 -13.10
CA LEU A 729 6.81 4.26 -14.38
C LEU A 729 5.46 4.98 -14.26
N MET A 730 4.94 5.13 -13.03
CA MET A 730 3.60 5.64 -12.71
C MET A 730 3.33 7.03 -13.28
N ASN A 731 4.30 7.94 -13.14
CA ASN A 731 4.21 9.31 -13.64
C ASN A 731 5.58 9.86 -14.05
N ASP A 732 5.58 11.08 -14.57
CA ASP A 732 6.81 11.68 -15.08
C ASP A 732 7.85 11.93 -13.99
N ALA A 733 7.46 12.21 -12.73
CA ALA A 733 8.42 12.36 -11.63
C ALA A 733 9.23 11.08 -11.40
N GLY A 734 8.59 9.90 -11.41
CA GLY A 734 9.29 8.61 -11.34
C GLY A 734 10.24 8.35 -12.52
N ARG A 735 9.92 8.83 -13.72
CA ARG A 735 10.76 8.67 -14.93
C ARG A 735 12.03 9.51 -14.92
N HIS A 736 12.11 10.54 -14.08
CA HIS A 736 13.33 11.33 -13.90
C HIS A 736 14.35 10.65 -12.98
N ILE A 737 13.89 9.72 -12.13
CA ILE A 737 14.75 8.95 -11.24
C ILE A 737 15.74 8.12 -12.06
N ARG A 738 17.00 8.13 -11.62
CA ARG A 738 18.10 7.34 -12.17
C ARG A 738 18.56 6.27 -11.20
N GLU A 739 18.51 6.54 -9.90
CA GLU A 739 18.88 5.60 -8.85
C GLU A 739 17.72 5.32 -7.89
N GLN A 740 17.35 4.05 -7.72
CA GLN A 740 16.29 3.62 -6.80
C GLN A 740 16.86 2.75 -5.68
N PHE A 741 16.57 3.11 -4.44
CA PHE A 741 16.93 2.37 -3.24
C PHE A 741 15.74 1.57 -2.73
N THR A 742 15.98 0.31 -2.36
CA THR A 742 14.97 -0.54 -1.74
C THR A 742 15.61 -1.45 -0.69
N ASP A 743 14.81 -1.99 0.22
CA ASP A 743 15.27 -2.98 1.19
C ASP A 743 15.38 -4.38 0.55
N THR A 744 15.65 -5.40 1.37
CA THR A 744 15.68 -6.79 0.87
C THR A 744 14.31 -7.32 0.44
N GLY A 745 13.21 -6.72 0.88
CA GLY A 745 11.84 -7.08 0.48
C GLY A 745 11.51 -6.68 -0.95
N GLY A 746 12.13 -5.60 -1.45
CA GLY A 746 12.06 -5.15 -2.83
C GLY A 746 13.07 -5.77 -3.81
N PHE A 747 13.89 -6.73 -3.38
CA PHE A 747 14.92 -7.34 -4.22
C PHE A 747 14.47 -8.64 -4.91
N THR A 748 14.58 -8.69 -6.25
CA THR A 748 14.67 -9.93 -7.04
C THR A 748 15.56 -9.72 -8.27
N ASP A 749 16.26 -10.75 -8.73
CA ASP A 749 17.14 -10.66 -9.90
C ASP A 749 16.39 -10.20 -11.17
N HIS A 750 15.15 -10.68 -11.35
CA HIS A 750 14.31 -10.35 -12.51
C HIS A 750 13.95 -8.86 -12.55
N VAL A 751 13.52 -8.29 -11.41
CA VAL A 751 13.18 -6.85 -11.33
C VAL A 751 14.42 -6.00 -11.53
N PHE A 752 15.55 -6.36 -10.94
CA PHE A 752 16.81 -5.63 -11.11
C PHE A 752 17.27 -5.61 -12.57
N ALA A 753 17.17 -6.76 -13.26
CA ALA A 753 17.45 -6.84 -14.69
C ALA A 753 16.50 -5.95 -15.51
N ALA A 754 15.19 -5.98 -15.23
CA ALA A 754 14.20 -5.16 -15.92
C ALA A 754 14.41 -3.65 -15.69
N CYS A 755 14.70 -3.23 -14.45
CA CYS A 755 15.06 -1.84 -14.14
C CYS A 755 16.30 -1.38 -14.92
N ALA A 756 17.33 -2.22 -14.99
CA ALA A 756 18.55 -1.90 -15.74
C ALA A 756 18.29 -1.72 -17.25
N ILE A 757 17.43 -2.55 -17.85
CA ILE A 757 17.01 -2.43 -19.26
C ILE A 757 16.33 -1.08 -19.52
N LEU A 758 15.53 -0.61 -18.55
CA LEU A 758 14.84 0.67 -18.58
C LEU A 758 15.73 1.87 -18.20
N GLY A 759 16.99 1.63 -17.81
CA GLY A 759 17.97 2.67 -17.48
C GLY A 759 17.97 3.13 -16.02
N TYR A 760 17.30 2.39 -15.12
CA TYR A 760 17.33 2.62 -13.68
C TYR A 760 18.43 1.80 -13.01
N GLN A 761 19.16 2.42 -12.10
CA GLN A 761 20.10 1.73 -11.21
C GLN A 761 19.40 1.42 -9.90
N VAL A 762 19.08 0.16 -9.64
CA VAL A 762 18.49 -0.24 -8.36
C VAL A 762 19.58 -0.70 -7.41
N ARG A 763 19.53 -0.19 -6.18
CA ARG A 763 20.45 -0.55 -5.10
C ARG A 763 19.64 -1.13 -3.95
N THR A 764 20.08 -2.27 -3.42
CA THR A 764 19.50 -2.84 -2.20
C THR A 764 20.30 -2.38 -1.00
N TYR A 765 19.63 -1.74 -0.03
CA TYR A 765 20.23 -1.41 1.25
C TYR A 765 20.03 -2.58 2.23
N LYS A 766 21.12 -3.17 2.72
CA LYS A 766 21.08 -4.19 3.78
C LYS A 766 21.22 -3.52 5.14
N ASN A 767 20.11 -3.43 5.87
CA ASN A 767 20.02 -2.81 7.21
C ASN A 767 20.70 -3.64 8.34
N ARG A 768 21.73 -4.43 8.04
CA ARG A 768 22.43 -5.29 9.03
C ARG A 768 23.94 -5.13 8.95
N ARG A 769 24.43 -3.94 9.25
CA ARG A 769 25.82 -3.77 9.65
C ARG A 769 25.94 -2.72 10.74
N GLU A 770 25.80 -3.18 11.99
CA GLU A 770 26.26 -2.48 13.18
C GLU A 770 27.79 -2.71 13.28
N GLY A 771 28.56 -1.65 13.55
CA GLY A 771 30.03 -1.58 13.45
C GLY A 771 30.82 -2.34 14.52
N GLU A 772 32.06 -1.93 14.78
CA GLU A 772 32.91 -2.51 15.83
C GLU A 772 32.35 -2.32 17.24
N VAL A 773 32.66 -3.29 18.09
CA VAL A 773 32.24 -3.38 19.48
C VAL A 773 33.50 -3.39 20.35
N LEU A 774 33.72 -2.33 21.13
CA LEU A 774 34.72 -2.32 22.19
C LEU A 774 34.24 -3.22 23.34
N PHE A 775 35.02 -4.24 23.67
CA PHE A 775 34.79 -5.10 24.83
C PHE A 775 35.80 -4.75 25.93
N GLU A 776 35.33 -4.19 27.04
CA GLU A 776 36.14 -4.07 28.24
C GLU A 776 36.24 -5.43 28.93
N ILE A 777 37.47 -5.95 29.03
CA ILE A 777 37.76 -7.17 29.81
C ILE A 777 37.98 -6.74 31.25
N PHE A 778 37.09 -7.17 32.15
CA PHE A 778 37.22 -6.91 33.59
C PHE A 778 38.56 -7.43 34.11
N ALA A 779 39.22 -6.66 34.97
CA ALA A 779 40.58 -6.94 35.45
C ALA A 779 40.77 -8.35 36.04
N SER A 780 39.73 -8.94 36.62
CA SER A 780 39.73 -10.31 37.16
C SER A 780 39.86 -11.41 36.09
N TYR A 781 39.54 -11.12 34.83
CA TYR A 781 39.67 -12.07 33.71
C TYR A 781 41.00 -11.94 32.98
N ARG A 782 41.76 -10.87 33.24
CA ARG A 782 43.03 -10.57 32.58
C ARG A 782 44.05 -11.70 32.79
N GLU A 783 44.22 -12.16 34.03
CA GLU A 783 45.19 -13.21 34.37
C GLU A 783 44.88 -14.54 33.67
N TRP A 784 43.59 -14.91 33.56
CA TRP A 784 43.16 -16.11 32.84
C TRP A 784 43.36 -15.99 31.34
N PHE A 785 43.16 -14.78 30.80
CA PHE A 785 43.30 -14.51 29.38
C PHE A 785 44.78 -14.46 28.97
N GLU A 786 45.65 -13.87 29.79
CA GLU A 786 47.11 -13.89 29.60
C GLU A 786 47.64 -15.34 29.63
N ARG A 787 47.22 -16.16 30.60
CA ARG A 787 47.56 -17.60 30.64
C ARG A 787 47.07 -18.37 29.42
N TYR A 788 45.88 -18.03 28.91
CA TYR A 788 45.36 -18.64 27.69
C TYR A 788 46.18 -18.24 26.45
N LEU A 789 46.59 -16.98 26.37
CA LEU A 789 47.42 -16.47 25.28
C LEU A 789 48.82 -17.10 25.29
N GLU A 790 49.42 -17.34 26.46
CA GLU A 790 50.67 -18.09 26.63
C GLU A 790 50.52 -19.55 26.16
N TRP A 791 49.47 -20.24 26.61
CA TRP A 791 49.19 -21.60 26.14
C TRP A 791 48.98 -21.64 24.62
N ARG A 792 48.24 -20.68 24.06
CA ARG A 792 47.99 -20.61 22.61
C ARG A 792 49.30 -20.40 21.84
N SER A 793 50.15 -19.46 22.28
CA SER A 793 51.39 -19.15 21.57
C SER A 793 52.40 -20.29 21.62
N GLU A 794 52.40 -21.09 22.70
CA GLU A 794 53.26 -22.28 22.83
C GLU A 794 52.81 -23.42 21.90
N TRP A 795 51.50 -23.68 21.81
CA TRP A 795 50.96 -24.80 21.02
C TRP A 795 50.67 -24.46 19.55
N PHE A 796 50.45 -23.17 19.25
CA PHE A 796 50.16 -22.66 17.90
C PHE A 796 51.04 -21.44 17.55
N PRO A 797 52.38 -21.58 17.53
CA PRO A 797 53.31 -20.46 17.39
C PRO A 797 53.26 -19.76 16.03
N ASN A 798 52.81 -20.45 14.98
CA ASN A 798 52.74 -19.95 13.61
C ASN A 798 51.30 -20.05 13.05
N GLU A 799 50.32 -19.51 13.78
CA GLU A 799 48.93 -19.46 13.32
C GLU A 799 48.78 -18.39 12.21
N PRO A 800 48.46 -18.77 10.96
CA PRO A 800 48.60 -17.90 9.80
C PRO A 800 47.55 -16.78 9.71
N ASP A 801 46.42 -16.90 10.44
CA ASP A 801 45.28 -15.98 10.38
C ASP A 801 45.15 -15.07 11.63
N GLY A 802 46.12 -15.11 12.54
CA GLY A 802 46.14 -14.31 13.78
C GLY A 802 45.03 -14.62 14.80
N LEU A 803 44.33 -15.75 14.70
CA LEU A 803 43.08 -16.02 15.43
C LEU A 803 43.26 -16.28 16.92
N LEU A 804 42.52 -15.53 17.73
CA LEU A 804 42.54 -15.67 19.19
C LEU A 804 42.18 -17.09 19.68
N PHE A 805 41.29 -17.82 19.01
CA PHE A 805 40.91 -19.20 19.35
C PHE A 805 41.05 -20.15 18.14
N PRO A 806 42.20 -20.82 17.95
CA PRO A 806 42.50 -21.60 16.75
C PRO A 806 41.89 -23.02 16.78
N LEU A 807 40.56 -23.13 16.78
CA LEU A 807 39.86 -24.42 16.75
C LEU A 807 39.87 -25.02 15.33
N ILE A 808 40.67 -26.07 15.11
CA ILE A 808 40.75 -26.80 13.83
C ILE A 808 39.82 -28.03 13.87
N ARG A 809 39.03 -28.22 12.81
CA ARG A 809 38.24 -29.45 12.55
C ARG A 809 38.96 -30.30 11.51
N SER A 810 38.71 -31.62 11.50
CA SER A 810 39.33 -32.57 10.57
C SER A 810 39.05 -32.30 9.07
N GLY A 811 38.06 -31.46 8.75
CA GLY A 811 37.71 -31.07 7.38
C GLY A 811 38.06 -29.62 7.00
N GLY A 812 38.85 -28.91 7.81
CA GLY A 812 39.11 -27.48 7.61
C GLY A 812 37.98 -26.56 8.09
N ARG A 813 38.20 -25.24 8.01
CA ARG A 813 37.32 -24.20 8.57
C ARG A 813 36.23 -23.76 7.58
N ILE A 814 35.02 -23.50 8.09
CA ILE A 814 33.95 -22.79 7.38
C ILE A 814 33.85 -21.39 7.99
N LEU A 815 34.18 -20.34 7.24
CA LEU A 815 34.28 -18.96 7.73
C LEU A 815 32.92 -18.28 7.98
N GLU A 816 31.85 -18.77 7.35
CA GLU A 816 30.52 -18.15 7.37
C GLU A 816 29.57 -18.71 8.45
N GLU A 817 29.98 -19.76 9.17
CA GLU A 817 29.13 -20.40 10.19
C GLU A 817 29.74 -20.31 11.59
N ALA A 818 28.91 -19.95 12.57
CA ALA A 818 29.32 -19.90 13.97
C ALA A 818 29.81 -21.28 14.45
N THR A 819 30.95 -21.30 15.14
CA THR A 819 31.58 -22.54 15.62
C THR A 819 30.61 -23.30 16.51
N GLN A 820 30.19 -24.47 16.05
CA GLN A 820 29.37 -25.36 16.88
C GLN A 820 30.26 -25.96 17.97
N PHE A 821 29.97 -25.65 19.23
CA PHE A 821 30.67 -26.14 20.43
C PHE A 821 30.36 -27.61 20.75
N THR A 822 29.93 -28.40 19.78
CA THR A 822 29.47 -29.78 19.94
C THR A 822 30.57 -30.67 20.53
N ASN A 823 31.79 -30.57 20.01
CA ASN A 823 32.92 -31.34 20.51
C ASN A 823 33.37 -30.91 21.92
N VAL A 824 33.39 -29.60 22.19
CA VAL A 824 33.72 -29.08 23.53
C VAL A 824 32.64 -29.50 24.54
N THR A 825 31.37 -29.43 24.15
CA THR A 825 30.25 -29.88 24.98
C THR A 825 30.34 -31.38 25.26
N ARG A 826 30.75 -32.17 24.26
CA ARG A 826 30.98 -33.61 24.41
C ARG A 826 32.13 -33.89 25.38
N ILE A 827 33.30 -33.29 25.17
CA ILE A 827 34.49 -33.48 26.02
C ILE A 827 34.19 -33.01 27.46
N CYS A 828 33.57 -31.84 27.65
CA CYS A 828 33.19 -31.38 28.98
C CYS A 828 32.18 -32.33 29.65
N ARG A 829 31.25 -32.92 28.89
CA ARG A 829 30.32 -33.93 29.42
C ARG A 829 31.06 -35.22 29.81
N GLU A 830 31.95 -35.70 28.96
CA GLU A 830 32.80 -36.88 29.23
C GLU A 830 33.70 -36.66 30.46
N LEU A 831 34.15 -35.43 30.70
CA LEU A 831 34.95 -35.04 31.88
C LEU A 831 34.12 -34.65 33.11
N GLY A 832 32.78 -34.76 33.05
CA GLY A 832 31.88 -34.37 34.15
C GLY A 832 31.88 -32.86 34.45
N ILE A 833 32.39 -32.03 33.55
CA ILE A 833 32.47 -30.57 33.71
C ILE A 833 31.18 -29.94 33.17
N PRO A 834 30.35 -29.30 34.03
CA PRO A 834 29.10 -28.69 33.59
C PRO A 834 29.37 -27.48 32.70
N ILE A 835 28.94 -27.56 31.43
CA ILE A 835 29.13 -26.48 30.45
C ILE A 835 27.88 -25.60 30.33
N VAL A 836 28.01 -24.32 30.66
CA VAL A 836 26.94 -23.34 30.46
C VAL A 836 27.09 -22.71 29.08
N ARG A 837 26.13 -22.94 28.19
CA ARG A 837 26.21 -22.48 26.79
C ARG A 837 26.27 -20.94 26.68
N PRO A 838 26.96 -20.36 25.69
CA PRO A 838 27.10 -18.91 25.53
C PRO A 838 25.78 -18.15 25.48
N ARG A 839 24.75 -18.72 24.82
CA ARG A 839 23.40 -18.14 24.79
C ARG A 839 22.79 -18.03 26.18
N LYS A 840 23.00 -19.03 27.04
CA LYS A 840 22.50 -19.05 28.42
C LYS A 840 23.27 -18.05 29.27
N LEU A 841 24.60 -17.98 29.18
CA LEU A 841 25.40 -16.97 29.85
C LEU A 841 25.02 -15.53 29.44
N ARG A 842 24.86 -15.27 28.14
CA ARG A 842 24.44 -13.97 27.61
C ARG A 842 23.04 -13.59 28.09
N GLY A 843 22.09 -14.53 28.01
CA GLY A 843 20.73 -14.34 28.53
C GLY A 843 20.73 -14.07 30.03
N THR A 844 21.50 -14.82 30.82
CA THR A 844 21.61 -14.61 32.27
C THR A 844 22.23 -13.25 32.61
N ARG A 845 23.30 -12.83 31.92
CA ARG A 845 23.92 -11.51 32.14
C ARG A 845 22.95 -10.37 31.84
N ILE A 846 22.29 -10.40 30.68
CA ILE A 846 21.34 -9.36 30.27
C ILE A 846 20.15 -9.29 31.23
N ASN A 847 19.59 -10.44 31.61
CA ASN A 847 18.48 -10.47 32.57
C ASN A 847 18.90 -10.02 33.96
N TRP A 848 20.12 -10.33 34.40
CA TRP A 848 20.64 -9.84 35.67
C TRP A 848 20.83 -8.30 35.65
N LEU A 849 21.44 -7.76 34.59
CA LEU A 849 21.59 -6.31 34.42
C LEU A 849 20.23 -5.59 34.34
N LEU A 850 19.24 -6.16 33.65
CA LEU A 850 17.87 -5.63 33.62
C LEU A 850 17.22 -5.61 35.01
N ARG A 851 17.47 -6.65 35.82
CA ARG A 851 16.91 -6.76 37.18
C ARG A 851 17.53 -5.74 38.12
N GLU A 852 18.85 -5.56 38.07
CA GLU A 852 19.55 -4.68 39.02
C GLU A 852 19.51 -3.20 38.63
N SER A 853 19.62 -2.87 37.34
CA SER A 853 19.62 -1.47 36.92
C SER A 853 18.21 -0.88 36.74
N GLN A 854 17.19 -1.74 36.49
CA GLN A 854 15.83 -1.34 36.12
C GLN A 854 15.73 -0.29 34.99
N ASN A 855 16.78 -0.15 34.18
CA ASN A 855 16.85 0.83 33.08
C ASN A 855 17.04 0.10 31.75
N PRO A 856 15.95 -0.22 31.04
CA PRO A 856 16.00 -0.98 29.79
C PRO A 856 16.77 -0.26 28.69
N GLN A 857 16.76 1.08 28.64
CA GLN A 857 17.58 1.85 27.70
C GLN A 857 19.07 1.60 27.94
N GLN A 858 19.53 1.75 29.19
CA GLN A 858 20.95 1.62 29.53
C GLN A 858 21.46 0.18 29.37
N VAL A 859 20.63 -0.82 29.69
CA VAL A 859 20.98 -2.24 29.47
C VAL A 859 20.94 -2.61 28.01
N ALA A 860 20.04 -2.02 27.21
CA ALA A 860 20.01 -2.18 25.76
C ALA A 860 21.25 -1.56 25.11
N GLU A 861 21.72 -0.42 25.61
CA GLU A 861 22.98 0.19 25.20
C GLU A 861 24.19 -0.69 25.56
N LEU A 862 24.30 -1.17 26.81
CA LEU A 862 25.36 -2.08 27.29
C LEU A 862 25.35 -3.47 26.61
N ALA A 863 24.18 -3.94 26.20
CA ALA A 863 24.00 -5.20 25.46
C ALA A 863 24.00 -4.99 23.94
N GLN A 864 24.12 -3.74 23.49
CA GLN A 864 24.14 -3.33 22.09
C GLN A 864 22.96 -3.88 21.29
N HIS A 865 21.76 -3.69 21.84
CA HIS A 865 20.49 -4.05 21.23
C HIS A 865 19.58 -2.83 21.23
N THR A 866 18.61 -2.76 20.31
CA THR A 866 17.49 -1.83 20.51
C THR A 866 16.70 -2.27 21.74
N VAL A 867 16.12 -1.32 22.49
CA VAL A 867 15.30 -1.63 23.68
C VAL A 867 14.20 -2.65 23.35
N GLN A 868 13.58 -2.52 22.18
CA GLN A 868 12.58 -3.47 21.70
C GLN A 868 13.13 -4.87 21.45
N THR A 869 14.34 -4.99 20.87
CA THR A 869 14.97 -6.31 20.65
C THR A 869 15.42 -6.93 21.96
N LEU A 870 15.97 -6.11 22.86
CA LEU A 870 16.36 -6.54 24.21
C LEU A 870 15.16 -7.10 24.98
N ILE A 871 14.05 -6.37 25.00
CA ILE A 871 12.81 -6.79 25.68
C ILE A 871 12.20 -8.03 25.02
N ARG A 872 12.13 -8.08 23.68
CA ARG A 872 11.47 -9.18 22.97
C ARG A 872 12.25 -10.50 23.02
N VAL A 873 13.59 -10.43 22.98
CA VAL A 873 14.43 -11.62 22.74
C VAL A 873 15.15 -12.10 24.01
N TYR A 874 15.46 -11.18 24.92
CA TYR A 874 16.29 -11.48 26.08
C TYR A 874 15.59 -11.25 27.42
N ALA A 875 14.62 -10.35 27.53
CA ALA A 875 13.92 -10.14 28.80
C ALA A 875 13.02 -11.34 29.12
N ASP A 876 13.50 -12.18 30.03
CA ASP A 876 12.68 -13.22 30.65
C ASP A 876 11.94 -12.59 31.83
N PRO A 877 10.59 -12.62 31.85
CA PRO A 877 9.82 -12.03 32.93
C PRO A 877 10.19 -12.67 34.27
N HIS A 878 10.78 -11.88 35.17
CA HIS A 878 11.11 -12.35 36.51
C HIS A 878 9.85 -12.28 37.38
N PRO A 879 9.39 -13.38 37.99
CA PRO A 879 8.12 -13.43 38.71
C PRO A 879 7.98 -12.34 39.77
N GLN A 880 9.05 -11.92 40.46
CA GLN A 880 8.99 -10.84 41.44
C GLN A 880 8.80 -9.43 40.82
N ILE A 881 9.42 -9.13 39.68
CA ILE A 881 9.27 -7.82 39.01
C ILE A 881 7.93 -7.79 38.29
N ALA A 882 7.56 -8.89 37.61
CA ALA A 882 6.23 -9.06 37.07
C ALA A 882 5.18 -8.94 38.17
N MET A 883 5.40 -9.51 39.36
CA MET A 883 4.50 -9.36 40.50
C MET A 883 4.47 -7.92 41.04
N VAL A 884 5.58 -7.18 41.07
CA VAL A 884 5.57 -5.74 41.44
C VAL A 884 4.84 -4.88 40.41
N GLU A 885 5.06 -5.11 39.11
CA GLU A 885 4.39 -4.41 38.01
C GLU A 885 2.90 -4.77 37.91
N ILE A 886 2.56 -6.05 38.07
CA ILE A 886 1.18 -6.57 38.15
C ILE A 886 0.51 -6.07 39.43
N THR A 887 1.21 -6.00 40.57
CA THR A 887 0.71 -5.40 41.81
C THR A 887 0.53 -3.90 41.65
N ARG A 888 1.41 -3.17 40.96
CA ARG A 888 1.27 -1.72 40.73
C ARG A 888 0.14 -1.42 39.73
N PHE A 889 0.01 -2.23 38.68
CA PHE A 889 -1.08 -2.17 37.72
C PHE A 889 -2.42 -2.50 38.38
N HIS A 890 -2.52 -3.60 39.13
CA HIS A 890 -3.74 -3.95 39.88
C HIS A 890 -3.99 -2.96 41.04
N GLN A 891 -3.00 -2.43 41.75
CA GLN A 891 -3.23 -1.36 42.72
C GLN A 891 -3.84 -0.09 42.09
N GLN A 892 -3.54 0.17 40.81
CA GLN A 892 -4.13 1.28 40.06
C GLN A 892 -5.46 0.94 39.37
N THR A 893 -5.79 -0.35 39.17
CA THR A 893 -6.94 -0.77 38.34
C THR A 893 -7.77 -1.93 38.90
N ASP A 894 -7.59 -2.37 40.14
CA ASP A 894 -8.31 -3.50 40.75
C ASP A 894 -9.79 -3.14 41.03
N PRO A 895 -10.74 -3.76 40.30
CA PRO A 895 -12.17 -3.52 40.51
C PRO A 895 -12.72 -4.12 41.81
N SER A 896 -11.95 -4.92 42.57
CA SER A 896 -12.37 -5.46 43.87
C SER A 896 -12.36 -4.43 45.02
N LEU A 897 -11.77 -3.25 44.79
CA LEU A 897 -11.73 -2.14 45.76
C LEU A 897 -12.54 -0.91 45.32
N SER A 898 -13.08 -0.88 44.09
CA SER A 898 -13.94 0.20 43.62
C SER A 898 -15.39 -0.04 44.06
N PRO A 899 -15.97 0.81 44.94
CA PRO A 899 -17.33 0.59 45.38
C PRO A 899 -18.32 0.81 44.23
N PRO A 900 -19.39 0.00 44.10
CA PRO A 900 -20.44 0.22 43.11
C PRO A 900 -21.26 1.50 43.36
N ALA A 901 -21.18 2.09 44.57
CA ALA A 901 -21.72 3.42 44.87
C ALA A 901 -20.64 4.49 44.73
N PRO A 902 -20.97 5.75 44.37
CA PRO A 902 -19.99 6.83 44.28
C PRO A 902 -19.21 6.95 45.59
N GLY A 903 -17.89 6.97 45.55
CA GLY A 903 -17.02 7.04 46.73
C GLY A 903 -15.80 6.12 46.65
N ARG A 904 -15.16 5.88 47.80
CA ARG A 904 -14.05 4.92 47.95
C ARG A 904 -14.35 3.93 49.07
N CYS A 905 -13.91 2.68 48.91
CA CYS A 905 -14.05 1.66 49.94
C CYS A 905 -12.72 1.46 50.67
N VAL A 906 -12.75 1.37 52.00
CA VAL A 906 -11.57 1.14 52.84
C VAL A 906 -11.20 -0.34 52.89
N SER A 907 -12.20 -1.23 52.81
CA SER A 907 -12.02 -2.69 52.83
C SER A 907 -13.05 -3.38 51.92
N ALA A 908 -12.70 -4.52 51.34
CA ALA A 908 -13.56 -5.33 50.47
C ALA A 908 -14.61 -6.16 51.25
N THR A 909 -14.57 -6.18 52.58
CA THR A 909 -15.54 -6.89 53.42
C THR A 909 -16.71 -5.97 53.82
N PRO A 910 -17.94 -6.21 53.32
CA PRO A 910 -19.08 -5.36 53.61
C PRO A 910 -19.48 -5.46 55.09
N GLU A 911 -19.65 -4.30 55.74
CA GLU A 911 -20.07 -4.22 57.13
C GLU A 911 -21.21 -3.20 57.27
N PRO A 912 -22.41 -3.61 57.74
CA PRO A 912 -23.57 -2.74 57.81
C PRO A 912 -23.41 -1.67 58.90
N VAL A 913 -23.85 -0.43 58.62
CA VAL A 913 -23.92 0.60 59.67
C VAL A 913 -24.95 0.17 60.72
N GLY A 914 -24.59 0.26 62.02
CA GLY A 914 -25.39 -0.28 63.13
C GLY A 914 -26.83 0.27 63.27
N THR A 915 -27.16 1.38 62.60
CA THR A 915 -28.49 2.02 62.61
C THR A 915 -29.26 1.77 61.29
N MET A 916 -29.12 0.60 60.67
CA MET A 916 -29.79 0.29 59.40
C MET A 916 -31.28 -0.06 59.64
N PRO A 917 -32.23 0.55 58.90
CA PRO A 917 -33.64 0.16 58.96
C PRO A 917 -33.83 -1.29 58.52
N LYS A 918 -34.80 -2.02 59.10
CA LYS A 918 -35.03 -3.46 58.81
C LYS A 918 -35.26 -3.80 57.33
N ASN A 919 -35.74 -2.84 56.55
CA ASN A 919 -36.00 -2.98 55.10
C ASN A 919 -34.98 -2.25 54.21
N GLY A 920 -33.88 -1.78 54.80
CA GLY A 920 -32.81 -1.12 54.06
C GLY A 920 -32.02 -2.13 53.19
N PRO A 921 -31.44 -1.68 52.06
CA PRO A 921 -30.55 -2.51 51.26
C PRO A 921 -29.31 -2.90 52.06
N ARG A 922 -29.00 -4.21 52.08
CA ARG A 922 -27.82 -4.72 52.78
C ARG A 922 -26.55 -4.49 51.95
N PRO A 923 -25.39 -4.21 52.58
CA PRO A 923 -24.15 -4.07 51.85
C PRO A 923 -23.69 -5.44 51.34
N ASP A 924 -23.54 -5.57 50.03
CA ASP A 924 -23.15 -6.80 49.34
C ASP A 924 -21.99 -6.60 48.37
N CYS A 925 -21.42 -5.38 48.32
CA CYS A 925 -20.36 -4.97 47.39
C CYS A 925 -20.72 -5.15 45.90
N ILE A 926 -21.99 -5.37 45.57
CA ILE A 926 -22.49 -5.58 44.21
C ILE A 926 -23.49 -4.48 43.86
N ASN A 927 -24.38 -4.12 44.78
CA ASN A 927 -25.42 -3.11 44.58
C ASN A 927 -25.00 -1.75 45.16
N ALA A 928 -25.02 -0.71 44.31
CA ALA A 928 -24.76 0.67 44.71
C ALA A 928 -25.64 1.13 45.90
N ALA A 929 -26.88 0.68 45.98
CA ALA A 929 -27.78 1.03 47.09
C ALA A 929 -27.31 0.43 48.44
N GLY A 930 -26.70 -0.76 48.44
CA GLY A 930 -26.19 -1.43 49.64
C GLY A 930 -24.91 -0.79 50.17
N CYS A 931 -24.01 -0.35 49.30
CA CYS A 931 -22.75 0.28 49.70
C CYS A 931 -22.92 1.59 50.48
N LEU A 932 -24.01 2.34 50.26
CA LEU A 932 -24.33 3.57 51.00
C LEU A 932 -24.65 3.35 52.50
N PHE A 933 -24.91 2.10 52.87
CA PHE A 933 -25.15 1.64 54.23
C PHE A 933 -24.02 0.75 54.75
N CYS A 934 -22.82 0.89 54.20
CA CYS A 934 -21.61 0.20 54.65
C CYS A 934 -20.72 1.13 55.49
N THR A 935 -20.19 0.64 56.62
CA THR A 935 -19.20 1.38 57.44
C THR A 935 -17.85 1.51 56.76
N GLN A 936 -17.58 0.70 55.73
CA GLN A 936 -16.33 0.69 54.97
C GLN A 936 -16.34 1.65 53.78
N HIS A 937 -17.49 2.24 53.44
CA HIS A 937 -17.64 3.20 52.35
C HIS A 937 -17.36 4.64 52.82
N ARG A 938 -16.59 5.39 52.04
CA ARG A 938 -16.17 6.79 52.30
C ARG A 938 -16.52 7.67 51.11
N ASP A 939 -16.99 8.87 51.39
CA ASP A 939 -17.21 9.88 50.35
C ASP A 939 -15.88 10.48 49.90
N ILE A 940 -15.81 10.86 48.61
CA ILE A 940 -14.67 11.58 48.04
C ILE A 940 -14.99 13.07 48.08
N GLU A 941 -14.01 13.88 48.46
CA GLU A 941 -14.17 15.33 48.48
C GLU A 941 -13.90 15.93 47.10
N SER A 942 -14.89 15.84 46.21
CA SER A 942 -14.85 16.46 44.87
C SER A 942 -16.24 16.83 44.35
N GLU A 943 -16.30 17.82 43.45
CA GLU A 943 -17.53 18.21 42.73
C GLU A 943 -18.13 17.03 41.95
N ASP A 944 -17.29 16.27 41.26
CA ASP A 944 -17.66 15.09 40.48
C ASP A 944 -18.36 14.01 41.33
N HIS A 945 -17.86 13.75 42.54
CA HIS A 945 -18.48 12.84 43.50
C HIS A 945 -19.86 13.34 43.94
N VAL A 946 -19.99 14.63 44.21
CA VAL A 946 -21.27 15.26 44.59
C VAL A 946 -22.30 15.18 43.45
N TRP A 947 -21.87 15.41 42.21
CA TRP A 947 -22.71 15.25 41.00
C TRP A 947 -23.17 13.80 40.81
N SER A 948 -22.28 12.83 41.06
CA SER A 948 -22.60 11.41 41.02
C SER A 948 -23.60 11.00 42.10
N LEU A 949 -23.46 11.49 43.34
CA LEU A 949 -24.43 11.29 44.43
C LEU A 949 -25.80 11.89 44.09
N GLY A 950 -25.83 13.10 43.52
CA GLY A 950 -27.05 13.75 43.06
C GLY A 950 -27.77 12.95 41.98
N SER A 951 -27.02 12.48 40.98
CA SER A 951 -27.55 11.70 39.85
C SER A 951 -28.13 10.35 40.32
N LEU A 952 -27.43 9.65 41.22
CA LEU A 952 -27.92 8.39 41.81
C LEU A 952 -29.20 8.62 42.64
N ARG A 953 -29.30 9.74 43.38
CA ARG A 953 -30.52 10.11 44.12
C ARG A 953 -31.69 10.32 43.17
N HIS A 954 -31.48 11.03 42.06
CA HIS A 954 -32.50 11.25 41.04
C HIS A 954 -33.01 9.93 40.44
N LEU A 955 -32.09 9.02 40.09
CA LEU A 955 -32.44 7.67 39.63
C LEU A 955 -33.35 6.92 40.62
N LYS A 956 -33.04 6.97 41.92
CA LYS A 956 -33.86 6.33 42.95
C LYS A 956 -35.21 7.00 43.14
N SER A 957 -35.32 8.32 42.97
CA SER A 957 -36.61 9.02 42.94
C SER A 957 -37.48 8.56 41.77
N LEU A 958 -36.91 8.33 40.59
CA LEU A 958 -37.63 7.77 39.44
C LEU A 958 -38.08 6.32 39.69
N GLU A 959 -37.24 5.50 40.33
CA GLU A 959 -37.63 4.14 40.74
C GLU A 959 -38.80 4.15 41.73
N LEU A 960 -38.77 5.02 42.73
CA LEU A 960 -39.83 5.15 43.73
C LEU A 960 -41.13 5.66 43.12
N ALA A 961 -41.08 6.65 42.23
CA ALA A 961 -42.25 7.19 41.54
C ALA A 961 -43.01 6.12 40.71
N ARG A 962 -42.36 5.01 40.37
CA ARG A 962 -42.95 3.90 39.62
C ARG A 962 -43.61 2.83 40.50
N TYR A 963 -43.40 2.88 41.81
CA TYR A 963 -43.95 1.89 42.73
C TYR A 963 -45.47 2.11 42.92
N ARG A 964 -46.28 1.08 42.60
CA ARG A 964 -47.74 1.05 42.88
C ARG A 964 -48.04 -0.08 43.88
N PRO A 965 -48.43 0.23 45.13
CA PRO A 965 -48.77 -0.80 46.11
C PRO A 965 -50.10 -1.52 45.76
N SER A 966 -50.21 -2.81 46.07
CA SER A 966 -51.44 -3.59 45.82
C SER A 966 -52.57 -3.23 46.80
N SER A 967 -53.80 -3.11 46.31
CA SER A 967 -55.01 -2.73 47.07
C SER A 967 -55.60 -3.84 47.97
N SER A 968 -54.92 -4.97 48.16
CA SER A 968 -55.29 -6.02 49.12
C SER A 968 -54.67 -5.73 50.50
N GLY A 969 -55.49 -5.25 51.42
CA GLY A 969 -55.09 -4.93 52.79
C GLY A 969 -54.50 -6.12 53.55
N LYS A 970 -53.20 -6.09 53.78
CA LYS A 970 -52.47 -6.56 54.97
C LYS A 970 -50.98 -6.28 54.75
N HIS A 971 -50.45 -5.28 55.48
CA HIS A 971 -49.09 -4.72 55.51
C HIS A 971 -48.96 -3.31 54.89
N LEU A 972 -49.44 -2.32 55.64
CA LEU A 972 -49.35 -0.88 55.33
C LEU A 972 -48.30 -0.15 56.19
N THR A 973 -47.25 -0.84 56.67
CA THR A 973 -46.25 -0.28 57.60
C THR A 973 -44.80 -0.63 57.26
N THR A 974 -44.49 -0.89 55.99
CA THR A 974 -43.10 -1.15 55.57
C THR A 974 -42.65 -0.13 54.53
N GLU A 975 -41.75 0.77 54.94
CA GLU A 975 -41.14 1.80 54.08
C GLU A 975 -40.41 1.15 52.89
N HIS A 976 -40.57 1.73 51.70
CA HIS A 976 -40.00 1.19 50.46
C HIS A 976 -38.47 1.34 50.46
N PRO A 977 -37.69 0.31 50.07
CA PRO A 977 -36.22 0.37 50.13
C PRO A 977 -35.59 1.54 49.36
N ALA A 978 -36.18 1.95 48.23
CA ALA A 978 -35.71 3.11 47.47
C ALA A 978 -35.87 4.44 48.23
N LEU A 979 -36.89 4.58 49.08
CA LEU A 979 -37.09 5.78 49.91
C LEU A 979 -35.95 5.91 50.94
N LEU A 980 -35.59 4.81 51.60
CA LEU A 980 -34.49 4.77 52.56
C LEU A 980 -33.14 5.16 51.92
N VAL A 981 -32.91 4.75 50.67
CA VAL A 981 -31.71 5.13 49.90
C VAL A 981 -31.73 6.61 49.54
N ILE A 982 -32.88 7.15 49.13
CA ILE A 982 -33.05 8.58 48.86
C ILE A 982 -32.76 9.39 50.12
N ASP A 983 -33.24 8.97 51.28
CA ASP A 983 -33.00 9.67 52.55
C ASP A 983 -31.52 9.66 52.92
N ARG A 984 -30.83 8.53 52.73
CA ARG A 984 -29.39 8.41 52.97
C ARG A 984 -28.56 9.29 52.05
N LEU A 985 -28.91 9.35 50.76
CA LEU A 985 -28.27 10.24 49.78
C LEU A 985 -28.56 11.71 50.07
N THR A 986 -29.79 12.03 50.48
CA THR A 986 -30.19 13.38 50.87
C THR A 986 -29.41 13.85 52.09
N ALA A 987 -29.23 13.00 53.10
CA ALA A 987 -28.41 13.31 54.28
C ALA A 987 -26.93 13.57 53.92
N LYS A 988 -26.37 12.77 52.99
CA LYS A 988 -24.99 12.97 52.50
C LYS A 988 -24.84 14.28 51.72
N LEU A 989 -25.75 14.57 50.79
CA LEU A 989 -25.73 15.84 50.05
C LEU A 989 -25.91 17.05 50.97
N ARG A 990 -26.79 16.94 51.98
CA ARG A 990 -26.98 17.97 53.00
C ARG A 990 -25.73 18.19 53.86
N PHE A 991 -25.00 17.13 54.21
CA PHE A 991 -23.70 17.26 54.87
C PHE A 991 -22.71 18.07 54.02
N PHE A 992 -22.61 17.79 52.71
CA PHE A 992 -21.76 18.59 51.82
C PHE A 992 -22.21 20.05 51.76
N GLU A 993 -23.52 20.29 51.64
CA GLU A 993 -24.14 21.62 51.59
C GLU A 993 -23.89 22.46 52.86
N GLU A 994 -23.91 21.83 54.04
CA GLU A 994 -23.72 22.50 55.34
C GLU A 994 -22.25 22.59 55.79
N SER A 995 -21.33 21.84 55.15
CA SER A 995 -19.95 21.69 55.63
C SER A 995 -18.97 22.79 55.22
N SER A 996 -19.15 23.44 54.05
CA SER A 996 -18.36 24.61 53.63
C SER A 996 -19.02 25.32 52.45
N GLU A 997 -18.68 26.59 52.22
CA GLU A 997 -19.19 27.37 51.09
C GLU A 997 -18.84 26.76 49.72
N VAL A 998 -17.62 26.23 49.56
CA VAL A 998 -17.19 25.57 48.31
C VAL A 998 -18.00 24.31 48.03
N ARG A 999 -18.22 23.48 49.06
CA ARG A 999 -19.01 22.25 48.94
C ARG A 999 -20.50 22.53 48.72
N ARG A 1000 -21.01 23.66 49.24
CA ARG A 1000 -22.36 24.15 48.94
C ARG A 1000 -22.52 24.44 47.45
N LEU A 1001 -21.55 25.13 46.83
CA LEU A 1001 -21.55 25.40 45.39
C LEU A 1001 -21.55 24.11 44.56
N TRP A 1002 -20.82 23.06 44.99
CA TRP A 1002 -20.87 21.76 44.30
C TRP A 1002 -22.25 21.10 44.34
N VAL A 1003 -22.96 21.23 45.47
CA VAL A 1003 -24.33 20.69 45.60
C VAL A 1003 -25.32 21.50 44.75
N GLU A 1004 -25.16 22.82 44.70
CA GLU A 1004 -25.97 23.71 43.84
C GLU A 1004 -25.75 23.41 42.35
N GLU A 1005 -24.49 23.30 41.92
CA GLU A 1005 -24.10 22.94 40.54
C GLU A 1005 -24.62 21.55 40.16
N ALA A 1006 -24.45 20.56 41.03
CA ALA A 1006 -24.98 19.21 40.80
C ALA A 1006 -26.51 19.22 40.63
N ARG A 1007 -27.24 20.03 41.43
CA ARG A 1007 -28.70 20.18 41.29
C ARG A 1007 -29.07 20.88 39.98
N ALA A 1008 -28.32 21.90 39.56
CA ALA A 1008 -28.52 22.60 38.30
C ALA A 1008 -28.36 21.64 37.11
N ARG A 1009 -27.25 20.91 37.02
CA ARG A 1009 -27.00 19.93 35.94
C ARG A 1009 -28.09 18.86 35.85
N ILE A 1010 -28.53 18.32 37.00
CA ILE A 1010 -29.62 17.35 37.04
C ILE A 1010 -30.94 17.96 36.54
N SER A 1011 -31.22 19.23 36.85
CA SER A 1011 -32.42 19.91 36.35
C SER A 1011 -32.39 20.19 34.84
N GLU A 1012 -31.20 20.31 34.27
CA GLU A 1012 -30.95 20.49 32.83
C GLU A 1012 -30.93 19.16 32.06
N GLY A 1013 -30.99 18.02 32.75
CA GLY A 1013 -30.90 16.68 32.15
C GLY A 1013 -29.47 16.23 31.83
N ASP A 1014 -28.47 16.88 32.44
CA ASP A 1014 -27.07 16.49 32.39
C ASP A 1014 -26.71 15.65 33.64
N TYR A 1015 -26.71 14.34 33.45
CA TYR A 1015 -26.49 13.36 34.52
C TYR A 1015 -25.07 12.83 34.48
N HIS A 1016 -24.54 12.48 35.64
CA HIS A 1016 -23.20 11.91 35.74
C HIS A 1016 -23.10 10.64 34.86
N PRO A 1017 -22.03 10.45 34.05
CA PRO A 1017 -21.93 9.37 33.06
C PRO A 1017 -22.16 7.96 33.60
N ALA A 1018 -21.78 7.71 34.86
CA ALA A 1018 -22.02 6.44 35.55
C ALA A 1018 -23.52 6.08 35.70
N TRP A 1019 -24.41 7.07 35.69
CA TRP A 1019 -25.85 6.91 35.92
C TRP A 1019 -26.72 7.37 34.76
N ASP A 1020 -26.20 8.18 33.83
CA ASP A 1020 -26.94 8.78 32.70
C ASP A 1020 -27.74 7.75 31.89
N GLY A 1021 -27.11 6.65 31.48
CA GLY A 1021 -27.78 5.59 30.72
C GLY A 1021 -28.96 4.94 31.47
N PHE A 1022 -28.84 4.77 32.79
CA PHE A 1022 -29.92 4.20 33.62
C PHE A 1022 -31.06 5.20 33.85
N ILE A 1023 -30.73 6.48 34.03
CA ILE A 1023 -31.72 7.55 34.22
C ILE A 1023 -32.53 7.74 32.94
N ARG A 1024 -31.87 7.90 31.78
CA ARG A 1024 -32.55 8.04 30.49
C ARG A 1024 -33.46 6.85 30.19
N LEU A 1025 -33.04 5.63 30.55
CA LEU A 1025 -33.86 4.43 30.39
C LEU A 1025 -35.08 4.40 31.33
N ALA A 1026 -34.95 4.92 32.55
CA ALA A 1026 -36.05 5.06 33.50
C ALA A 1026 -37.06 6.14 33.06
N GLU A 1027 -36.59 7.27 32.54
CA GLU A 1027 -37.42 8.37 32.01
C GLU A 1027 -38.19 7.97 30.74
N LEU A 1028 -37.56 7.26 29.80
CA LEU A 1028 -38.21 6.78 28.58
C LEU A 1028 -39.41 5.87 28.88
N ARG A 1029 -39.29 5.02 29.91
CA ARG A 1029 -40.37 4.12 30.33
C ARG A 1029 -41.49 4.82 31.09
N GLN A 1030 -41.27 6.01 31.64
CA GLN A 1030 -42.30 6.86 32.25
C GLN A 1030 -43.18 7.57 31.21
N ARG A 1031 -42.65 7.88 30.01
CA ARG A 1031 -43.46 8.47 28.92
C ARG A 1031 -44.36 7.46 28.19
N SER A 1032 -44.19 6.17 28.49
CA SER A 1032 -44.83 5.04 27.80
C SER A 1032 -45.94 4.36 28.61
N ALA A 1033 -46.22 4.85 29.83
CA ALA A 1033 -47.21 4.34 30.79
C ALA A 1033 -48.00 5.50 31.38
#